data_AF-A0A2Y9H2L5-F1
#
_entry.id   AF-A0A2Y9H2L5-F1
#
_cell.length_a   1.000
_cell.length_b   1.000
_cell.length_c   1.000
_cell.angle_alpha   90.00
_cell.angle_beta   90.00
_cell.angle_gamma   90.00
#
_symmetry.space_group_name_H-M   'P 1'
#
loop_
_entity.id
_entity.type
_entity.pdbx_description
1 polymer ?
#
loop_
_entity_poly.entity_id
_entity_poly.type
_entity_poly.pdbx_seq_one_letter_code
_entity_poly.pdbx_strand_id
1 'polypeptide(L)'
;MTHRDNVGPLGSLKFVTLLVALIPEFLFLGAGVQLQDNGYDGLLVAINPQVSEDQNLIANIKEMITEASFYLFNATKRRVFFRNIKILIPATWKANNYSKVKQELYEKANVIVTDWYGVHGDDPYTLQYRGCGKEGKYIHFTSNFLVNDDLTAGYGPRGRVFVHEWAHLRWGVFDEYNDEKPFYINGQNQIKVTRCSSDITGIFVCEKGPCPQENCIISKLFKEGCMFIYNSTQNATASIMFMQSLSSVAEFCNARTHNQEAPNLQNQMCSLRSAWDVIADSADFNHSCPMNETEFPPPPVFSLIQAGDKVVCLVLDVSSKMAEADRLLRLQQAAEFYLMQIVEIHTFVGIISFNSKGEIRAQLHQINSDDDRKLLVSHLPMTVSAEAETSICSGLKKGFEVVEKLNGKAYGSVMILVTSGNDEHVGNCLLTVLSSGSTIHSIALGSSVVKNLEELSRHTGGLKFFVPDKSNSNSMIDAFSRISSGTGDIFQQRIQLESAGENVKPHHQLKNTVTLDNSVGNDTTFLVTWQTSGPPEIALFDPNGRKYYANNFTTNPALQTARLCVPGTAKPGLWTYTLNNTHHSLQALKVTVTSRASSSAMPPATVEAFVERDSTRFPQPVMIYANVRKGIYPILNATVTAAIEPEAADPVALDLFDNGAGADIIKNDGIYSRYFFSFAVNGRYSLKVHVSHSPSISGLAYSIPGSRAMYVPGYIANGVPAGPHPDVFPPCKITDLHAVEVEEEVTLSWTAPGEDYDQGHANSYEIRISKSLQNIQDDFNNAILVNASKLNPQQAGTKEVFTFSPRLFTNGPDHQPDGETQESHRIYVAIRAIDRNSLKSAVSNIAQASLFIPPNSALILDRDNLILKGVLTAVGLIGIICLTIVVTHCILNRKKRADKKKNGTKLI
;
A
#
# COMPACT_ATOMS: atom_id res chain seq x y z
N MET A 1 61.81 -21.26 -58.57
CA MET A 1 61.99 -22.61 -57.99
C MET A 1 60.62 -23.22 -57.77
N THR A 2 60.30 -24.15 -58.67
CA THR A 2 59.53 -25.40 -58.55
C THR A 2 58.95 -25.86 -57.20
N HIS A 3 57.65 -26.19 -57.23
CA HIS A 3 57.02 -27.51 -56.96
C HIS A 3 57.21 -28.28 -55.63
N ARG A 4 56.05 -28.76 -55.13
CA ARG A 4 55.69 -30.08 -54.50
C ARG A 4 55.01 -29.92 -53.13
N ASP A 5 53.77 -30.35 -52.91
CA ASP A 5 53.06 -31.63 -53.11
C ASP A 5 53.12 -32.59 -51.89
N ASN A 6 51.95 -33.18 -51.62
CA ASN A 6 51.61 -34.40 -50.85
C ASN A 6 51.28 -34.28 -49.34
N VAL A 7 50.00 -34.43 -48.92
CA VAL A 7 49.11 -35.64 -48.83
C VAL A 7 49.54 -36.54 -47.65
N GLY A 8 48.74 -37.01 -46.68
CA GLY A 8 47.32 -37.12 -46.29
C GLY A 8 47.29 -37.97 -44.97
N PRO A 9 46.19 -38.60 -44.45
CA PRO A 9 44.85 -38.76 -45.00
C PRO A 9 43.66 -38.52 -44.02
N LEU A 10 42.46 -38.65 -44.62
CA LEU A 10 41.07 -38.69 -44.13
C LEU A 10 40.78 -39.43 -42.79
N GLY A 11 39.77 -38.91 -42.08
CA GLY A 11 38.99 -39.62 -41.06
C GLY A 11 37.59 -39.02 -40.84
N SER A 12 36.64 -39.40 -41.69
CA SER A 12 35.16 -39.32 -41.58
C SER A 12 34.52 -38.22 -40.68
N LEU A 13 34.06 -37.13 -41.30
CA LEU A 13 33.03 -36.27 -40.71
C LEU A 13 31.65 -36.81 -41.12
N LYS A 14 30.97 -37.55 -40.23
CA LYS A 14 29.55 -37.86 -40.39
C LYS A 14 28.78 -36.57 -40.17
N PHE A 15 28.21 -36.00 -41.24
CA PHE A 15 27.14 -35.03 -41.16
C PHE A 15 25.93 -35.70 -40.48
N VAL A 16 25.73 -35.42 -39.20
CA VAL A 16 24.41 -35.53 -38.59
C VAL A 16 23.76 -34.17 -38.82
N THR A 17 22.96 -34.10 -39.88
CA THR A 17 21.95 -33.07 -40.08
C THR A 17 20.96 -33.16 -38.92
N LEU A 18 21.24 -32.46 -37.82
CA LEU A 18 20.26 -32.19 -36.79
C LEU A 18 19.29 -31.15 -37.36
N LEU A 19 18.21 -31.65 -37.95
CA LEU A 19 17.07 -30.86 -38.38
C LEU A 19 16.40 -30.32 -37.11
N VAL A 20 16.90 -29.19 -36.61
CA VAL A 20 16.22 -28.37 -35.61
C VAL A 20 14.98 -27.85 -36.32
N ALA A 21 13.87 -28.57 -36.19
CA ALA A 21 12.56 -27.99 -36.36
C ALA A 21 12.44 -26.88 -35.31
N LEU A 22 12.80 -25.65 -35.71
CA LEU A 22 12.45 -24.42 -35.03
C LEU A 22 10.92 -24.36 -35.03
N ILE A 23 10.32 -24.95 -34.00
CA ILE A 23 8.96 -24.61 -33.61
C ILE A 23 9.06 -23.18 -33.05
N PRO A 24 8.41 -22.17 -33.66
CA PRO A 24 8.50 -20.78 -33.21
C PRO A 24 7.85 -20.53 -31.84
N GLU A 25 7.27 -21.54 -31.19
CA GLU A 25 6.73 -21.46 -29.82
C GLU A 25 7.80 -21.44 -28.72
N PHE A 26 9.09 -21.57 -29.05
CA PHE A 26 10.16 -21.75 -28.05
C PHE A 26 11.01 -20.52 -27.75
N LEU A 27 10.65 -19.35 -28.27
CA LEU A 27 11.14 -18.10 -27.69
C LEU A 27 10.06 -17.55 -26.75
N PHE A 28 10.50 -17.05 -25.60
CA PHE A 28 9.77 -16.07 -24.78
C PHE A 28 8.81 -16.57 -23.70
N LEU A 29 9.31 -17.37 -22.75
CA LEU A 29 8.76 -17.46 -21.38
C LEU A 29 9.64 -16.63 -20.43
N GLY A 30 9.46 -15.32 -20.47
CA GLY A 30 10.00 -14.39 -19.47
C GLY A 30 8.84 -13.61 -18.86
N ALA A 31 8.79 -13.52 -17.53
CA ALA A 31 7.81 -12.71 -16.81
C ALA A 31 8.03 -11.22 -17.13
N GLY A 32 7.17 -10.64 -17.98
CA GLY A 32 7.17 -9.22 -18.36
C GLY A 32 6.48 -8.97 -19.69
N VAL A 33 6.07 -7.72 -19.95
CA VAL A 33 5.47 -7.34 -21.24
C VAL A 33 6.53 -7.33 -22.32
N GLN A 34 6.24 -8.03 -23.43
CA GLN A 34 7.14 -8.12 -24.58
C GLN A 34 6.44 -7.64 -25.84
N LEU A 35 7.19 -6.98 -26.70
CA LEU A 35 6.72 -6.57 -28.02
C LEU A 35 7.21 -7.58 -29.06
N GLN A 36 6.29 -8.25 -29.74
CA GLN A 36 6.59 -9.21 -30.80
C GLN A 36 5.67 -8.97 -31.99
N ASP A 37 6.25 -8.82 -33.18
CA ASP A 37 5.49 -8.50 -34.41
C ASP A 37 4.48 -7.37 -34.18
N ASN A 38 4.97 -6.26 -33.61
CA ASN A 38 4.19 -5.06 -33.27
C ASN A 38 3.09 -5.24 -32.19
N GLY A 39 2.85 -6.45 -31.69
CA GLY A 39 1.88 -6.73 -30.63
C GLY A 39 2.53 -6.87 -29.26
N TYR A 40 2.00 -6.18 -28.25
CA TYR A 40 2.36 -6.40 -26.86
C TYR A 40 1.68 -7.67 -26.32
N ASP A 41 2.50 -8.57 -25.80
CA ASP A 41 2.08 -9.80 -25.11
C ASP A 41 2.51 -9.78 -23.66
N GLY A 42 1.68 -10.39 -22.80
CA GLY A 42 2.01 -10.60 -21.39
C GLY A 42 1.64 -9.44 -20.48
N LEU A 43 0.81 -8.49 -20.94
CA LEU A 43 0.22 -7.45 -20.09
C LEU A 43 -0.63 -8.11 -18.99
N LEU A 44 -0.26 -7.88 -17.74
CA LEU A 44 -0.97 -8.40 -16.58
C LEU A 44 -1.75 -7.28 -15.88
N VAL A 45 -3.07 -7.40 -15.86
CA VAL A 45 -3.99 -6.60 -15.04
C VAL A 45 -4.35 -7.42 -13.81
N ALA A 46 -4.18 -6.88 -12.61
CA ALA A 46 -4.54 -7.57 -11.38
C ALA A 46 -5.55 -6.77 -10.56
N ILE A 47 -6.64 -7.43 -10.19
CA ILE A 47 -7.67 -6.86 -9.31
C ILE A 47 -7.29 -7.20 -7.88
N ASN A 48 -7.37 -6.21 -6.98
CA ASN A 48 -7.04 -6.41 -5.58
C ASN A 48 -8.13 -7.23 -4.87
N PRO A 49 -7.79 -8.15 -3.95
CA PRO A 49 -8.77 -8.94 -3.20
C PRO A 49 -9.81 -8.16 -2.39
N GLN A 50 -9.54 -6.89 -2.07
CA GLN A 50 -10.48 -6.00 -1.37
C GLN A 50 -11.51 -5.35 -2.30
N VAL A 51 -11.34 -5.41 -3.63
CA VAL A 51 -12.32 -4.92 -4.60
C VAL A 51 -13.50 -5.87 -4.63
N SER A 52 -14.71 -5.33 -4.46
CA SER A 52 -15.94 -6.12 -4.50
C SER A 52 -16.22 -6.65 -5.91
N GLU A 53 -16.80 -7.85 -6.00
CA GLU A 53 -17.18 -8.46 -7.27
C GLU A 53 -18.29 -7.63 -7.95
N ASP A 54 -17.98 -7.08 -9.12
CA ASP A 54 -18.88 -6.29 -9.96
C ASP A 54 -18.96 -6.90 -11.38
N GLN A 55 -20.18 -7.02 -11.91
CA GLN A 55 -20.44 -7.66 -13.19
C GLN A 55 -19.88 -6.88 -14.39
N ASN A 56 -19.76 -5.55 -14.27
CA ASN A 56 -19.31 -4.66 -15.34
C ASN A 56 -17.80 -4.44 -15.30
N LEU A 57 -17.14 -4.59 -14.16
CA LEU A 57 -15.71 -4.27 -14.00
C LEU A 57 -14.81 -4.98 -15.02
N ILE A 58 -14.96 -6.31 -15.18
CA ILE A 58 -14.16 -7.08 -16.16
C ILE A 58 -14.48 -6.64 -17.59
N ALA A 59 -15.74 -6.35 -17.90
CA ALA A 59 -16.16 -5.91 -19.23
C ALA A 59 -15.53 -4.54 -19.57
N ASN A 60 -15.60 -3.61 -18.62
CA ASN A 60 -15.07 -2.25 -18.78
C ASN A 60 -13.53 -2.24 -18.89
N ILE A 61 -12.82 -3.12 -18.16
CA ILE A 61 -11.37 -3.31 -18.34
C ILE A 61 -11.06 -3.78 -19.76
N LYS A 62 -11.81 -4.76 -20.28
CA LYS A 62 -11.61 -5.28 -21.64
C LYS A 62 -11.89 -4.22 -22.70
N GLU A 63 -12.97 -3.46 -22.53
CA GLU A 63 -13.34 -2.37 -23.43
C GLU A 63 -12.27 -1.28 -23.44
N MET A 64 -11.85 -0.80 -22.26
CA MET A 64 -10.80 0.20 -22.10
C MET A 64 -9.52 -0.20 -22.84
N ILE A 65 -9.03 -1.44 -22.64
CA ILE A 65 -7.79 -1.91 -23.27
C ILE A 65 -7.98 -2.13 -24.79
N THR A 66 -9.18 -2.53 -25.23
CA THR A 66 -9.50 -2.68 -26.65
C THR A 66 -9.49 -1.33 -27.36
N GLU A 67 -10.12 -0.31 -26.76
CA GLU A 67 -10.08 1.07 -27.24
C GLU A 67 -8.64 1.61 -27.24
N ALA A 68 -7.92 1.41 -26.14
CA ALA A 68 -6.52 1.82 -25.98
C ALA A 68 -5.63 1.20 -27.05
N SER A 69 -5.83 -0.06 -27.42
CA SER A 69 -5.05 -0.76 -28.43
C SER A 69 -5.14 -0.06 -29.79
N PHE A 70 -6.35 0.30 -30.21
CA PHE A 70 -6.58 1.03 -31.46
C PHE A 70 -6.02 2.47 -31.39
N TYR A 71 -6.22 3.16 -30.27
CA TYR A 71 -5.73 4.52 -30.09
C TYR A 71 -4.19 4.57 -30.08
N LEU A 72 -3.54 3.66 -29.36
CA LEU A 72 -2.08 3.51 -29.29
C LEU A 72 -1.50 3.22 -30.67
N PHE A 73 -2.12 2.33 -31.44
CA PHE A 73 -1.68 2.01 -32.79
C PHE A 73 -1.63 3.25 -33.68
N ASN A 74 -2.67 4.08 -33.65
CA ASN A 74 -2.69 5.34 -34.42
C ASN A 74 -1.65 6.34 -33.89
N ALA A 75 -1.60 6.55 -32.56
CA ALA A 75 -0.68 7.48 -31.92
C ALA A 75 0.79 7.14 -32.16
N THR A 76 1.10 5.87 -32.40
CA THR A 76 2.45 5.36 -32.66
C THR A 76 2.77 5.20 -34.14
N LYS A 77 2.01 5.88 -35.01
CA LYS A 77 2.20 5.83 -36.48
C LYS A 77 2.07 4.40 -37.02
N ARG A 78 1.05 3.66 -36.54
CA ARG A 78 0.69 2.30 -36.95
C ARG A 78 1.73 1.24 -36.58
N ARG A 79 2.38 1.37 -35.42
CA ARG A 79 3.52 0.51 -35.04
C ARG A 79 3.25 -0.45 -33.92
N VAL A 80 2.54 -0.07 -32.85
CA VAL A 80 2.36 -0.96 -31.70
C VAL A 80 0.91 -1.02 -31.21
N PHE A 81 0.48 -2.19 -30.75
CA PHE A 81 -0.87 -2.44 -30.26
C PHE A 81 -0.87 -3.51 -29.15
N PHE A 82 -1.95 -3.64 -28.38
CA PHE A 82 -2.07 -4.70 -27.36
C PHE A 82 -2.65 -5.98 -27.98
N ARG A 83 -2.02 -7.12 -27.70
CA ARG A 83 -2.41 -8.42 -28.28
C ARG A 83 -2.85 -9.43 -27.22
N ASN A 84 -1.98 -9.88 -26.32
CA ASN A 84 -2.32 -10.89 -25.32
C ASN A 84 -2.33 -10.31 -23.90
N ILE A 85 -3.52 -10.24 -23.30
CA ILE A 85 -3.76 -9.68 -21.97
C ILE A 85 -4.21 -10.78 -21.00
N LYS A 86 -3.68 -10.73 -19.78
CA LYS A 86 -4.08 -11.57 -18.67
C LYS A 86 -4.75 -10.70 -17.61
N ILE A 87 -5.93 -11.11 -17.15
CA ILE A 87 -6.62 -10.47 -16.02
C ILE A 87 -6.62 -11.45 -14.86
N LEU A 88 -5.89 -11.10 -13.80
CA LEU A 88 -5.82 -11.85 -12.55
C LEU A 88 -7.03 -11.48 -11.67
N ILE A 89 -7.95 -12.44 -11.57
CA ILE A 89 -9.14 -12.38 -10.75
C ILE A 89 -8.78 -12.74 -9.30
N PRO A 90 -9.28 -12.00 -8.30
CA PRO A 90 -8.95 -12.29 -6.91
C PRO A 90 -9.56 -13.62 -6.46
N ALA A 91 -8.91 -14.30 -5.50
CA ALA A 91 -9.44 -15.52 -4.91
C ALA A 91 -10.70 -15.28 -4.04
N THR A 92 -10.97 -14.03 -3.65
CA THR A 92 -12.17 -13.63 -2.89
C THR A 92 -13.44 -13.60 -3.75
N TRP A 93 -13.30 -13.52 -5.08
CA TRP A 93 -14.42 -13.58 -6.02
C TRP A 93 -14.86 -15.03 -6.26
N LYS A 94 -16.12 -15.22 -6.67
CA LYS A 94 -16.63 -16.57 -6.94
C LYS A 94 -15.85 -17.24 -8.07
N ALA A 95 -15.44 -18.48 -7.83
CA ALA A 95 -14.76 -19.28 -8.84
C ALA A 95 -15.72 -19.56 -10.01
N ASN A 96 -15.32 -19.14 -11.21
CA ASN A 96 -15.97 -19.46 -12.48
C ASN A 96 -15.04 -20.35 -13.32
N ASN A 97 -15.38 -20.55 -14.60
CA ASN A 97 -14.54 -21.29 -15.56
C ASN A 97 -13.27 -20.50 -15.98
N TYR A 98 -12.52 -20.00 -15.00
CA TYR A 98 -11.26 -19.28 -15.19
C TYR A 98 -10.09 -20.25 -15.32
N SER A 99 -9.07 -19.83 -16.05
CA SER A 99 -7.84 -20.60 -16.14
C SER A 99 -7.04 -20.49 -14.83
N LYS A 100 -6.27 -21.53 -14.48
CA LYS A 100 -5.39 -21.49 -13.32
C LYS A 100 -4.15 -20.63 -13.61
N VAL A 101 -3.73 -19.86 -12.61
CA VAL A 101 -2.47 -19.12 -12.60
C VAL A 101 -1.28 -20.07 -12.84
N LYS A 102 -0.30 -19.63 -13.62
CA LYS A 102 0.99 -20.29 -13.77
C LYS A 102 2.06 -19.56 -12.97
N GLN A 103 2.39 -18.34 -13.38
CA GLN A 103 3.47 -17.52 -12.78
C GLN A 103 3.03 -16.07 -12.54
N GLU A 104 1.76 -15.75 -12.79
CA GLU A 104 1.19 -14.42 -12.63
C GLU A 104 0.97 -14.10 -11.13
N LEU A 105 1.46 -12.95 -10.69
CA LEU A 105 1.40 -12.49 -9.30
C LEU A 105 0.90 -11.05 -9.25
N TYR A 106 0.15 -10.69 -8.19
CA TYR A 106 -0.37 -9.33 -8.01
C TYR A 106 0.77 -8.29 -7.93
N GLU A 107 1.83 -8.59 -7.16
CA GLU A 107 3.00 -7.71 -6.99
C GLU A 107 3.78 -7.42 -8.30
N LYS A 108 3.50 -8.18 -9.37
CA LYS A 108 4.15 -8.06 -10.68
C LYS A 108 3.23 -7.53 -11.78
N ALA A 109 2.01 -7.16 -11.43
CA ALA A 109 1.06 -6.65 -12.39
C ALA A 109 1.50 -5.30 -12.97
N ASN A 110 1.27 -5.10 -14.26
CA ASN A 110 1.52 -3.83 -14.93
C ASN A 110 0.41 -2.82 -14.64
N VAL A 111 -0.80 -3.33 -14.38
CA VAL A 111 -1.98 -2.55 -14.06
C VAL A 111 -2.60 -3.15 -12.81
N ILE A 112 -2.81 -2.34 -11.78
CA ILE A 112 -3.51 -2.74 -10.57
C ILE A 112 -4.85 -2.02 -10.47
N VAL A 113 -5.88 -2.76 -10.08
CA VAL A 113 -7.20 -2.23 -9.76
C VAL A 113 -7.43 -2.39 -8.27
N THR A 114 -7.58 -1.30 -7.53
CA THR A 114 -7.79 -1.35 -6.08
C THR A 114 -8.63 -0.18 -5.60
N ASP A 115 -9.45 -0.43 -4.58
CA ASP A 115 -10.29 0.58 -3.95
C ASP A 115 -9.69 0.96 -2.61
N TRP A 116 -9.39 2.24 -2.40
CA TRP A 116 -9.03 2.76 -1.09
C TRP A 116 -9.41 4.22 -0.95
N TYR A 117 -10.21 4.54 0.07
CA TYR A 117 -10.75 5.87 0.30
C TYR A 117 -9.70 6.80 0.92
N GLY A 118 -9.32 7.82 0.17
CA GLY A 118 -8.97 9.09 0.78
C GLY A 118 -8.92 10.21 -0.23
N VAL A 119 -8.14 11.25 0.08
CA VAL A 119 -8.42 12.63 -0.34
C VAL A 119 -8.37 12.86 -1.87
N HIS A 120 -7.76 11.96 -2.65
CA HIS A 120 -7.53 12.11 -4.10
C HIS A 120 -8.51 11.34 -4.99
N GLY A 121 -9.59 10.79 -4.42
CA GLY A 121 -10.70 10.23 -5.21
C GLY A 121 -10.30 9.08 -6.15
N ASP A 122 -10.74 9.18 -7.40
CA ASP A 122 -10.68 8.12 -8.41
C ASP A 122 -9.66 8.38 -9.53
N ASP A 123 -8.64 9.18 -9.23
CA ASP A 123 -7.63 9.61 -10.19
C ASP A 123 -6.76 8.43 -10.68
N PRO A 124 -6.72 8.18 -12.01
CA PRO A 124 -5.76 7.26 -12.61
C PRO A 124 -4.35 7.83 -12.54
N TYR A 125 -3.37 6.98 -12.19
CA TYR A 125 -1.97 7.40 -12.14
C TYR A 125 -1.02 6.25 -12.47
N THR A 126 0.22 6.60 -12.81
CA THR A 126 1.31 5.66 -12.98
C THR A 126 2.36 5.90 -11.91
N LEU A 127 2.75 4.84 -11.20
CA LEU A 127 3.87 4.93 -10.28
C LEU A 127 5.20 4.96 -11.05
N GLN A 128 5.63 6.17 -11.42
CA GLN A 128 6.88 6.44 -12.13
C GLN A 128 7.87 7.10 -11.17
N TYR A 129 8.93 6.38 -10.81
CA TYR A 129 9.95 6.83 -9.86
C TYR A 129 11.35 6.91 -10.49
N ARG A 130 11.45 6.65 -11.80
CA ARG A 130 12.70 6.66 -12.55
C ARG A 130 12.74 7.84 -13.51
N GLY A 131 13.95 8.23 -13.88
CA GLY A 131 14.18 9.34 -14.83
C GLY A 131 13.69 9.04 -16.25
N CYS A 132 13.88 10.03 -17.13
CA CYS A 132 13.42 9.97 -18.51
C CYS A 132 13.85 8.70 -19.27
N GLY A 133 12.92 8.12 -20.04
CA GLY A 133 13.19 6.96 -20.88
C GLY A 133 13.27 5.64 -20.10
N LYS A 134 12.84 5.62 -18.83
CA LYS A 134 12.88 4.45 -17.96
C LYS A 134 11.47 4.00 -17.58
N GLU A 135 11.23 2.70 -17.69
CA GLU A 135 9.94 2.08 -17.35
C GLU A 135 9.54 2.37 -15.89
N GLY A 136 8.28 2.75 -15.69
CA GLY A 136 7.63 2.88 -14.39
C GLY A 136 7.33 1.53 -13.73
N LYS A 137 6.62 1.54 -12.60
CA LYS A 137 6.31 0.34 -11.83
C LYS A 137 5.00 -0.33 -12.24
N TYR A 138 3.90 0.41 -12.14
CA TYR A 138 2.55 -0.04 -12.48
C TYR A 138 1.64 1.17 -12.74
N ILE A 139 0.56 0.94 -13.47
CA ILE A 139 -0.59 1.84 -13.60
C ILE A 139 -1.63 1.46 -12.53
N HIS A 140 -2.26 2.45 -11.92
CA HIS A 140 -3.29 2.28 -10.91
C HIS A 140 -4.63 2.83 -11.40
N PHE A 141 -5.68 2.03 -11.25
CA PHE A 141 -7.08 2.45 -11.42
C PHE A 141 -7.89 2.08 -10.18
N THR A 142 -8.90 2.89 -9.86
CA THR A 142 -9.95 2.51 -8.90
C THR A 142 -11.06 1.74 -9.60
N SER A 143 -11.82 0.92 -8.87
CA SER A 143 -13.01 0.27 -9.45
C SER A 143 -14.07 1.30 -9.85
N ASN A 144 -14.22 2.38 -9.08
CA ASN A 144 -15.18 3.43 -9.40
C ASN A 144 -14.80 4.20 -10.67
N PHE A 145 -13.51 4.47 -10.96
CA PHE A 145 -13.09 5.01 -12.27
C PHE A 145 -13.53 4.11 -13.44
N LEU A 146 -13.41 2.79 -13.26
CA LEU A 146 -13.71 1.81 -14.29
C LEU A 146 -15.22 1.59 -14.47
N VAL A 147 -16.04 1.81 -13.45
CA VAL A 147 -17.49 1.54 -13.47
C VAL A 147 -18.35 2.80 -13.64
N ASN A 148 -17.91 3.95 -13.10
CA ASN A 148 -18.67 5.19 -13.16
C ASN A 148 -18.39 5.96 -14.46
N ASP A 149 -19.38 6.02 -15.35
CA ASP A 149 -19.28 6.73 -16.62
C ASP A 149 -19.27 8.26 -16.46
N ASP A 150 -19.73 8.81 -15.34
CA ASP A 150 -19.70 10.27 -15.09
C ASP A 150 -18.25 10.81 -15.07
N LEU A 151 -17.28 9.96 -14.68
CA LEU A 151 -15.86 10.31 -14.66
C LEU A 151 -15.27 10.45 -16.06
N THR A 152 -15.89 9.84 -17.09
CA THR A 152 -15.46 10.00 -18.48
C THR A 152 -15.72 11.40 -19.01
N ALA A 153 -16.64 12.16 -18.42
CA ALA A 153 -16.88 13.56 -18.78
C ALA A 153 -15.67 14.46 -18.47
N GLY A 154 -14.93 14.14 -17.39
CA GLY A 154 -13.75 14.91 -16.97
C GLY A 154 -12.43 14.36 -17.53
N TYR A 155 -12.25 13.04 -17.54
CA TYR A 155 -11.01 12.40 -18.00
C TYR A 155 -10.98 12.11 -19.51
N GLY A 156 -12.15 12.12 -20.16
CA GLY A 156 -12.32 11.58 -21.50
C GLY A 156 -12.46 10.05 -21.52
N PRO A 157 -12.45 9.45 -22.73
CA PRO A 157 -12.56 8.00 -22.89
C PRO A 157 -11.45 7.23 -22.16
N ARG A 158 -11.84 6.14 -21.49
CA ARG A 158 -10.93 5.34 -20.64
C ARG A 158 -9.75 4.78 -21.44
N GLY A 159 -9.93 4.40 -22.72
CA GLY A 159 -8.84 3.91 -23.55
C GLY A 159 -7.75 4.96 -23.81
N ARG A 160 -8.11 6.24 -23.88
CA ARG A 160 -7.14 7.34 -24.05
C ARG A 160 -6.37 7.63 -22.77
N VAL A 161 -7.06 7.61 -21.63
CA VAL A 161 -6.43 7.66 -20.30
C VAL A 161 -5.43 6.53 -20.15
N PHE A 162 -5.82 5.30 -20.53
CA PHE A 162 -4.91 4.16 -20.48
C PHE A 162 -3.65 4.36 -21.35
N VAL A 163 -3.76 4.96 -22.54
CA VAL A 163 -2.59 5.24 -23.39
C VAL A 163 -1.69 6.32 -22.82
N HIS A 164 -2.26 7.33 -22.16
CA HIS A 164 -1.50 8.35 -21.42
C HIS A 164 -0.68 7.69 -20.29
N GLU A 165 -1.33 6.90 -19.44
CA GLU A 165 -0.66 6.16 -18.36
C GLU A 165 0.32 5.10 -18.88
N TRP A 166 -0.01 4.45 -19.99
CA TRP A 166 0.90 3.50 -20.65
C TRP A 166 2.19 4.17 -21.11
N ALA A 167 2.13 5.43 -21.55
CA ALA A 167 3.33 6.15 -21.98
C ALA A 167 4.27 6.43 -20.78
N HIS A 168 3.72 6.81 -19.62
CA HIS A 168 4.48 6.91 -18.36
C HIS A 168 5.08 5.55 -17.98
N LEU A 169 4.26 4.50 -17.99
CA LEU A 169 4.69 3.17 -17.58
C LEU A 169 5.79 2.65 -18.50
N ARG A 170 5.54 2.55 -19.80
CA ARG A 170 6.39 1.81 -20.73
C ARG A 170 7.63 2.58 -21.16
N TRP A 171 7.48 3.88 -21.42
CA TRP A 171 8.53 4.70 -22.01
C TRP A 171 9.14 5.73 -21.06
N GLY A 172 8.57 5.93 -19.87
CA GLY A 172 9.10 6.87 -18.89
C GLY A 172 9.12 8.31 -19.41
N VAL A 173 8.11 8.70 -20.18
CA VAL A 173 7.83 10.11 -20.50
C VAL A 173 7.09 10.76 -19.32
N PHE A 174 7.00 12.09 -19.32
CA PHE A 174 6.36 12.86 -18.26
C PHE A 174 5.28 13.77 -18.85
N ASP A 175 4.49 14.36 -17.94
CA ASP A 175 3.42 15.27 -18.29
C ASP A 175 3.95 16.54 -18.96
N GLU A 176 3.19 16.98 -19.97
CA GLU A 176 3.46 18.20 -20.73
C GLU A 176 2.64 19.40 -20.24
N TYR A 177 1.83 19.21 -19.21
CA TYR A 177 1.19 20.24 -18.39
C TYR A 177 1.96 20.45 -17.06
N ASN A 178 1.56 21.43 -16.25
CA ASN A 178 2.13 21.67 -14.93
C ASN A 178 1.10 22.37 -14.03
N ASP A 179 0.72 21.73 -12.92
CA ASP A 179 -0.29 22.27 -11.99
C ASP A 179 0.23 23.45 -11.14
N GLU A 180 1.51 23.47 -10.82
CA GLU A 180 2.14 24.58 -10.06
C GLU A 180 2.45 25.79 -10.96
N LYS A 181 2.77 25.52 -12.23
CA LYS A 181 3.10 26.53 -13.25
C LYS A 181 2.28 26.31 -14.51
N PRO A 182 0.94 26.50 -14.45
CA PRO A 182 0.07 26.32 -15.62
C PRO A 182 0.32 27.37 -16.72
N PHE A 183 0.98 28.47 -16.37
CA PHE A 183 1.36 29.55 -17.28
C PHE A 183 2.81 29.98 -17.07
N TYR A 184 3.42 30.53 -18.11
CA TYR A 184 4.77 31.10 -18.06
C TYR A 184 4.93 32.27 -19.03
N ILE A 185 6.00 33.05 -18.83
CA ILE A 185 6.38 34.14 -19.73
C ILE A 185 7.50 33.61 -20.63
N ASN A 186 7.28 33.65 -21.94
CA ASN A 186 8.25 33.16 -22.93
C ASN A 186 9.34 34.20 -23.22
N GLY A 187 10.33 33.84 -24.07
CA GLY A 187 11.45 34.71 -24.44
C GLY A 187 11.05 36.04 -25.10
N GLN A 188 9.84 36.13 -25.66
CA GLN A 188 9.28 37.37 -26.24
C GLN A 188 8.39 38.16 -25.26
N ASN A 189 8.47 37.85 -23.97
CA ASN A 189 7.71 38.50 -22.91
C ASN A 189 6.18 38.33 -23.07
N GLN A 190 5.74 37.25 -23.71
CA GLN A 190 4.33 36.88 -23.87
C GLN A 190 3.95 35.80 -22.86
N ILE A 191 2.76 35.92 -22.27
CA ILE A 191 2.21 34.87 -21.42
C ILE A 191 1.79 33.70 -22.31
N LYS A 192 2.14 32.48 -21.92
CA LYS A 192 1.81 31.24 -22.60
C LYS A 192 1.32 30.21 -21.59
N VAL A 193 0.46 29.32 -22.05
CA VAL A 193 0.04 28.13 -21.31
C VAL A 193 1.18 27.12 -21.34
N THR A 194 1.45 26.46 -20.22
CA THR A 194 2.41 25.36 -20.14
C THR A 194 1.82 24.14 -20.85
N ARG A 195 2.27 23.92 -22.08
CA ARG A 195 1.85 22.83 -22.96
C ARG A 195 2.90 22.57 -24.02
N CYS A 196 2.92 21.35 -24.58
CA CYS A 196 3.70 21.08 -25.78
C CYS A 196 3.16 21.89 -26.98
N SER A 197 1.96 21.54 -27.47
CA SER A 197 1.47 22.12 -28.72
C SER A 197 0.79 23.46 -28.51
N SER A 198 1.27 24.50 -29.20
CA SER A 198 0.59 25.80 -29.25
C SER A 198 -0.70 25.77 -30.07
N ASP A 199 -0.95 24.71 -30.84
CA ASP A 199 -2.13 24.61 -31.71
C ASP A 199 -3.41 24.36 -30.93
N ILE A 200 -3.30 23.86 -29.70
CA ILE A 200 -4.47 23.72 -28.84
C ILE A 200 -5.05 25.11 -28.54
N THR A 201 -6.33 25.32 -28.74
CA THR A 201 -6.98 26.63 -28.51
C THR A 201 -7.89 26.60 -27.29
N GLY A 202 -8.11 27.77 -26.69
CA GLY A 202 -8.89 27.93 -25.46
C GLY A 202 -8.99 29.39 -25.04
N ILE A 203 -9.66 29.64 -23.91
CA ILE A 203 -9.81 30.96 -23.30
C ILE A 203 -9.26 30.96 -21.87
N PHE A 204 -8.84 32.15 -21.42
CA PHE A 204 -8.53 32.38 -20.02
C PHE A 204 -9.81 32.74 -19.26
N VAL A 205 -9.99 32.13 -18.10
CA VAL A 205 -11.08 32.40 -17.16
C VAL A 205 -10.47 32.89 -15.85
N CYS A 206 -10.98 34.01 -15.36
CA CYS A 206 -10.64 34.62 -14.08
C CYS A 206 -11.85 34.51 -13.13
N GLU A 207 -11.70 34.96 -11.88
CA GLU A 207 -12.78 35.04 -10.87
C GLU A 207 -14.11 35.66 -11.35
N LYS A 208 -14.08 36.55 -12.35
CA LYS A 208 -15.28 37.23 -12.91
C LYS A 208 -15.74 36.67 -14.26
N GLY A 209 -15.29 35.47 -14.63
CA GLY A 209 -15.57 34.84 -15.92
C GLY A 209 -14.44 35.01 -16.95
N PRO A 210 -14.73 34.88 -18.25
CA PRO A 210 -13.74 35.01 -19.32
C PRO A 210 -13.00 36.34 -19.24
N CYS A 211 -11.68 36.30 -19.33
CA CYS A 211 -10.83 37.47 -19.20
C CYS A 211 -9.70 37.49 -20.23
N PRO A 212 -9.17 38.68 -20.58
CA PRO A 212 -7.93 38.77 -21.34
C PRO A 212 -6.78 38.09 -20.60
N GLN A 213 -5.86 37.49 -21.35
CA GLN A 213 -4.66 36.81 -20.85
C GLN A 213 -3.84 37.67 -19.85
N GLU A 214 -3.82 38.99 -20.07
CA GLU A 214 -3.09 39.97 -19.25
C GLU A 214 -3.62 40.08 -17.81
N ASN A 215 -4.88 39.71 -17.56
CA ASN A 215 -5.50 39.80 -16.25
C ASN A 215 -5.12 38.64 -15.31
N CYS A 216 -4.46 37.61 -15.82
CA CYS A 216 -4.02 36.46 -15.03
C CYS A 216 -2.64 36.61 -14.38
N ILE A 217 -1.94 37.72 -14.63
CA ILE A 217 -0.65 38.03 -13.99
C ILE A 217 -0.68 39.45 -13.44
N ILE A 218 -0.44 39.61 -12.14
CA ILE A 218 -0.23 40.90 -11.50
C ILE A 218 1.23 40.95 -11.03
N SER A 219 2.01 41.92 -11.52
CA SER A 219 3.39 42.16 -11.04
C SER A 219 4.33 40.95 -11.09
N LYS A 220 4.24 40.12 -12.15
CA LYS A 220 4.99 38.85 -12.33
C LYS A 220 4.60 37.72 -11.37
N LEU A 221 3.53 37.87 -10.60
CA LEU A 221 2.91 36.81 -9.81
C LEU A 221 1.60 36.38 -10.44
N PHE A 222 1.35 35.07 -10.45
CA PHE A 222 0.13 34.48 -10.95
C PHE A 222 -1.06 34.84 -10.05
N LYS A 223 -2.18 35.26 -10.64
CA LYS A 223 -3.40 35.55 -9.89
C LYS A 223 -4.13 34.24 -9.58
N GLU A 224 -4.35 33.97 -8.30
CA GLU A 224 -5.16 32.84 -7.83
C GLU A 224 -6.56 32.88 -8.47
N GLY A 225 -7.08 31.71 -8.89
CA GLY A 225 -8.36 31.59 -9.59
C GLY A 225 -8.32 31.79 -11.12
N CYS A 226 -7.14 31.93 -11.73
CA CYS A 226 -7.01 31.93 -13.19
C CYS A 226 -6.87 30.53 -13.78
N MET A 227 -7.58 30.24 -14.86
CA MET A 227 -7.54 28.95 -15.54
C MET A 227 -7.56 29.11 -17.04
N PHE A 228 -7.02 28.12 -17.76
CA PHE A 228 -7.14 28.03 -19.21
C PHE A 228 -8.07 26.89 -19.56
N ILE A 229 -9.22 27.24 -20.12
CA ILE A 229 -10.25 26.29 -20.53
C ILE A 229 -10.11 26.13 -22.04
N TYR A 230 -9.86 24.90 -22.49
CA TYR A 230 -9.70 24.61 -23.91
C TYR A 230 -11.05 24.53 -24.63
N ASN A 231 -11.01 24.74 -25.95
CA ASN A 231 -12.16 24.50 -26.80
C ASN A 231 -12.31 22.99 -27.06
N SER A 232 -13.48 22.41 -26.78
CA SER A 232 -13.70 20.97 -27.00
C SER A 232 -13.67 20.60 -28.49
N THR A 233 -14.00 21.55 -29.36
CA THR A 233 -14.03 21.35 -30.81
C THR A 233 -12.87 22.09 -31.47
N GLN A 234 -11.83 21.37 -31.84
CA GLN A 234 -10.63 21.91 -32.47
C GLN A 234 -9.87 20.85 -33.26
N ASN A 235 -8.92 21.26 -34.10
CA ASN A 235 -8.17 20.36 -35.00
C ASN A 235 -6.74 20.04 -34.54
N ALA A 236 -6.34 20.50 -33.34
CA ALA A 236 -5.02 20.21 -32.80
C ALA A 236 -4.88 18.70 -32.51
N THR A 237 -3.85 18.07 -33.07
CA THR A 237 -3.63 16.61 -32.96
C THR A 237 -2.70 16.21 -31.83
N ALA A 238 -1.87 17.12 -31.33
CA ALA A 238 -0.95 16.88 -30.22
C ALA A 238 -1.25 17.81 -29.03
N SER A 239 -1.05 17.39 -27.77
CA SER A 239 -0.34 16.17 -27.34
C SER A 239 -1.13 15.33 -26.34
N ILE A 240 -1.01 14.01 -26.46
CA ILE A 240 -1.57 13.02 -25.51
C ILE A 240 -1.08 13.26 -24.07
N MET A 241 0.18 13.66 -23.89
CA MET A 241 0.77 13.94 -22.56
C MET A 241 0.35 15.30 -21.98
N PHE A 242 -0.48 16.05 -22.71
CA PHE A 242 -1.03 17.33 -22.25
C PHE A 242 -2.55 17.27 -22.08
N MET A 243 -3.29 16.72 -23.04
CA MET A 243 -4.75 16.76 -23.04
C MET A 243 -5.35 15.52 -23.73
N GLN A 244 -5.28 14.38 -23.06
CA GLN A 244 -5.77 13.09 -23.57
C GLN A 244 -7.30 13.06 -23.78
N SER A 245 -8.05 13.91 -23.08
CA SER A 245 -9.52 13.97 -23.14
C SER A 245 -10.07 14.58 -24.44
N LEU A 246 -9.27 15.38 -25.15
CA LEU A 246 -9.68 16.05 -26.39
C LEU A 246 -9.81 15.08 -27.55
N SER A 247 -10.99 15.02 -28.17
CA SER A 247 -11.29 14.07 -29.26
C SER A 247 -10.34 14.16 -30.46
N SER A 248 -9.86 15.37 -30.79
CA SER A 248 -8.90 15.62 -31.87
C SER A 248 -7.44 15.26 -31.55
N VAL A 249 -7.08 15.16 -30.28
CA VAL A 249 -5.74 14.76 -29.87
C VAL A 249 -5.57 13.26 -30.15
N ALA A 250 -4.62 12.93 -31.00
CA ALA A 250 -4.32 11.56 -31.44
C ALA A 250 -2.82 11.29 -31.57
N GLU A 251 -1.95 12.26 -31.28
CA GLU A 251 -0.50 12.16 -31.44
C GLU A 251 0.23 12.56 -30.16
N PHE A 252 1.40 11.93 -29.95
CA PHE A 252 2.38 12.43 -28.99
C PHE A 252 3.09 13.67 -29.55
N CYS A 253 3.49 14.56 -28.65
CA CYS A 253 4.31 15.72 -28.97
C CYS A 253 5.58 15.33 -29.73
N ASN A 254 5.79 15.92 -30.90
CA ASN A 254 6.91 15.64 -31.77
C ASN A 254 7.72 16.91 -32.03
N ALA A 255 8.88 16.80 -32.69
CA ALA A 255 9.76 17.94 -32.95
C ALA A 255 9.11 19.15 -33.64
N ARG A 256 7.97 19.01 -34.34
CA ARG A 256 7.25 20.13 -34.96
C ARG A 256 6.28 20.82 -34.00
N THR A 257 5.66 20.07 -33.11
CA THR A 257 4.68 20.59 -32.14
C THR A 257 5.31 20.92 -30.79
N HIS A 258 6.55 20.50 -30.56
CA HIS A 258 7.26 20.64 -29.28
C HIS A 258 7.60 22.08 -28.92
N ASN A 259 7.35 22.42 -27.65
CA ASN A 259 7.69 23.71 -27.08
C ASN A 259 8.69 23.54 -25.96
N GLN A 260 9.95 23.86 -26.25
CA GLN A 260 11.08 23.70 -25.31
C GLN A 260 11.09 24.75 -24.19
N GLU A 261 10.39 25.88 -24.35
CA GLU A 261 10.34 26.93 -23.31
C GLU A 261 9.31 26.61 -22.22
N ALA A 262 8.37 25.68 -22.47
CA ALA A 262 7.32 25.35 -21.51
C ALA A 262 7.90 24.67 -20.26
N PRO A 263 7.61 25.16 -19.04
CA PRO A 263 8.15 24.62 -17.79
C PRO A 263 7.40 23.36 -17.32
N ASN A 264 7.18 22.40 -18.22
CA ASN A 264 6.58 21.10 -17.89
C ASN A 264 7.63 20.07 -17.46
N LEU A 265 7.16 18.97 -16.86
CA LEU A 265 8.05 17.94 -16.31
C LEU A 265 8.79 17.18 -17.41
N GLN A 266 8.17 16.98 -18.57
CA GLN A 266 8.82 16.39 -19.75
C GLN A 266 10.08 17.16 -20.15
N ASN A 267 10.01 18.48 -20.29
CA ASN A 267 11.17 19.31 -20.63
C ASN A 267 12.24 19.27 -19.54
N GLN A 268 11.84 19.35 -18.28
CA GLN A 268 12.75 19.34 -17.14
C GLN A 268 13.52 18.02 -17.01
N MET A 269 12.84 16.89 -17.18
CA MET A 269 13.40 15.56 -16.93
C MET A 269 14.05 14.93 -18.15
N CYS A 270 13.57 15.26 -19.36
CA CYS A 270 14.04 14.68 -20.62
C CYS A 270 14.98 15.58 -21.41
N SER A 271 15.66 16.54 -20.77
CA SER A 271 16.61 17.45 -21.45
C SER A 271 15.99 18.18 -22.64
N LEU A 272 14.78 18.72 -22.46
CA LEU A 272 14.02 19.47 -23.47
C LEU A 272 13.62 18.65 -24.72
N ARG A 273 13.64 17.31 -24.65
CA ARG A 273 13.17 16.43 -25.72
C ARG A 273 11.66 16.26 -25.67
N SER A 274 11.04 16.13 -26.85
CA SER A 274 9.60 15.86 -26.93
C SER A 274 9.27 14.44 -26.47
N ALA A 275 8.01 14.19 -26.09
CA ALA A 275 7.56 12.85 -25.72
C ALA A 275 7.84 11.83 -26.84
N TRP A 276 7.51 12.16 -28.10
CA TRP A 276 7.76 11.27 -29.24
C TRP A 276 9.23 10.95 -29.46
N ASP A 277 10.14 11.91 -29.25
CA ASP A 277 11.58 11.66 -29.40
C ASP A 277 12.06 10.61 -28.40
N VAL A 278 11.55 10.64 -27.16
CA VAL A 278 11.89 9.65 -26.13
C VAL A 278 11.28 8.28 -26.47
N ILE A 279 10.03 8.26 -26.93
CA ILE A 279 9.32 7.04 -27.32
C ILE A 279 10.01 6.36 -28.51
N ALA A 280 10.38 7.11 -29.54
CA ALA A 280 11.00 6.60 -30.76
C ALA A 280 12.41 6.04 -30.53
N ASP A 281 13.13 6.53 -29.52
CA ASP A 281 14.44 6.02 -29.10
C ASP A 281 14.36 4.78 -28.19
N SER A 282 13.16 4.38 -27.77
CA SER A 282 12.97 3.24 -26.88
C SER A 282 13.22 1.90 -27.59
N ALA A 283 13.50 0.86 -26.81
CA ALA A 283 13.77 -0.48 -27.35
C ALA A 283 12.61 -1.04 -28.21
N ASP A 284 11.38 -0.59 -27.96
CA ASP A 284 10.17 -0.98 -28.69
C ASP A 284 10.18 -0.48 -30.15
N PHE A 285 10.94 0.58 -30.45
CA PHE A 285 10.96 1.22 -31.78
C PHE A 285 12.23 0.93 -32.59
N ASN A 286 13.24 0.32 -31.97
CA ASN A 286 14.47 -0.10 -32.67
C ASN A 286 14.21 -1.16 -33.75
N HIS A 287 13.18 -1.99 -33.60
CA HIS A 287 12.87 -3.10 -34.50
C HIS A 287 11.40 -3.16 -34.96
N SER A 288 10.54 -2.24 -34.53
CA SER A 288 9.16 -2.18 -35.03
C SER A 288 9.10 -1.46 -36.38
N CYS A 289 8.29 -1.98 -37.30
CA CYS A 289 8.01 -1.36 -38.59
C CYS A 289 6.53 -0.98 -38.65
N PRO A 290 6.14 0.15 -39.26
CA PRO A 290 4.73 0.47 -39.46
C PRO A 290 4.02 -0.65 -40.23
N MET A 291 2.82 -1.03 -39.78
CA MET A 291 1.97 -1.95 -40.55
C MET A 291 1.48 -1.27 -41.84
N ASN A 292 1.21 -2.08 -42.86
CA ASN A 292 0.68 -1.62 -44.15
C ASN A 292 -0.60 -0.78 -43.95
N GLU A 293 -0.81 0.22 -44.81
CA GLU A 293 -1.95 1.17 -44.69
C GLU A 293 -3.32 0.48 -44.72
N THR A 294 -3.42 -0.69 -45.35
CA THR A 294 -4.65 -1.49 -45.46
C THR A 294 -4.89 -2.45 -44.30
N GLU A 295 -3.89 -2.70 -43.45
CA GLU A 295 -3.96 -3.69 -42.37
C GLU A 295 -4.29 -3.05 -41.03
N PHE A 296 -5.28 -3.60 -40.32
CA PHE A 296 -5.65 -3.17 -38.97
C PHE A 296 -5.15 -4.17 -37.93
N PRO A 297 -4.77 -3.71 -36.73
CA PRO A 297 -4.38 -4.62 -35.66
C PRO A 297 -5.58 -5.49 -35.25
N PRO A 298 -5.37 -6.78 -34.95
CA PRO A 298 -6.43 -7.62 -34.40
C PRO A 298 -6.87 -7.10 -33.02
N PRO A 299 -8.13 -7.30 -32.62
CA PRO A 299 -8.56 -6.96 -31.27
C PRO A 299 -7.78 -7.80 -30.24
N PRO A 300 -7.52 -7.25 -29.04
CA PRO A 300 -6.77 -7.97 -28.04
C PRO A 300 -7.50 -9.22 -27.53
N VAL A 301 -6.74 -10.26 -27.23
CA VAL A 301 -7.22 -11.52 -26.65
C VAL A 301 -7.03 -11.47 -25.14
N PHE A 302 -8.10 -11.75 -24.41
CA PHE A 302 -8.12 -11.72 -22.96
C PHE A 302 -8.20 -13.12 -22.36
N SER A 303 -7.31 -13.42 -21.43
CA SER A 303 -7.39 -14.61 -20.59
C SER A 303 -7.68 -14.22 -19.15
N LEU A 304 -8.76 -14.79 -18.60
CA LEU A 304 -9.13 -14.60 -17.20
C LEU A 304 -8.49 -15.73 -16.40
N ILE A 305 -7.65 -15.37 -15.43
CA ILE A 305 -6.93 -16.30 -14.59
C ILE A 305 -7.28 -16.07 -13.13
N GLN A 306 -7.43 -17.14 -12.36
CA GLN A 306 -7.67 -17.06 -10.93
C GLN A 306 -6.69 -18.00 -10.21
N ALA A 307 -6.23 -17.57 -9.04
CA ALA A 307 -5.38 -18.41 -8.20
C ALA A 307 -6.15 -19.67 -7.79
N GLY A 308 -5.55 -20.84 -8.01
CA GLY A 308 -6.05 -22.10 -7.48
C GLY A 308 -5.53 -22.38 -6.07
N ASP A 309 -5.61 -23.64 -5.64
CA ASP A 309 -5.00 -24.09 -4.39
C ASP A 309 -3.51 -23.74 -4.36
N LYS A 310 -3.07 -23.09 -3.28
CA LYS A 310 -1.68 -22.71 -3.10
C LYS A 310 -0.85 -23.95 -2.80
N VAL A 311 0.19 -24.18 -3.60
CA VAL A 311 1.11 -25.31 -3.43
C VAL A 311 2.52 -24.76 -3.27
N VAL A 312 3.14 -25.03 -2.12
CA VAL A 312 4.52 -24.65 -1.82
C VAL A 312 5.35 -25.91 -1.62
N CYS A 313 6.57 -25.92 -2.13
CA CYS A 313 7.51 -27.01 -1.89
C CYS A 313 8.87 -26.46 -1.45
N LEU A 314 9.30 -26.87 -0.25
CA LEU A 314 10.62 -26.55 0.27
C LEU A 314 11.64 -27.53 -0.33
N VAL A 315 12.69 -27.01 -0.97
CA VAL A 315 13.77 -27.79 -1.58
C VAL A 315 15.08 -27.43 -0.88
N LEU A 316 15.48 -28.28 0.07
CA LEU A 316 16.46 -27.95 1.10
C LEU A 316 17.78 -28.72 0.89
N ASP A 317 18.87 -27.99 0.72
CA ASP A 317 20.22 -28.55 0.63
C ASP A 317 20.64 -29.15 1.97
N VAL A 318 21.12 -30.40 1.94
CA VAL A 318 21.68 -31.12 3.09
C VAL A 318 23.09 -31.64 2.79
N SER A 319 23.77 -31.06 1.81
CA SER A 319 25.16 -31.41 1.47
C SER A 319 26.13 -31.15 2.63
N SER A 320 27.32 -31.71 2.53
CA SER A 320 28.39 -31.51 3.52
C SER A 320 28.73 -30.04 3.79
N LYS A 321 28.52 -29.15 2.81
CA LYS A 321 28.71 -27.69 2.94
C LYS A 321 27.74 -27.02 3.90
N MET A 322 26.61 -27.67 4.22
CA MET A 322 25.64 -27.17 5.19
C MET A 322 26.12 -27.30 6.65
N ALA A 323 27.24 -28.01 6.88
CA ALA A 323 27.90 -28.10 8.18
C ALA A 323 28.72 -26.86 8.55
N GLU A 324 29.07 -26.04 7.55
CA GLU A 324 29.84 -24.82 7.74
C GLU A 324 28.95 -23.70 8.31
N ALA A 325 29.50 -22.85 9.18
CA ALA A 325 28.86 -21.62 9.69
C ALA A 325 27.39 -21.79 10.14
N ASP A 326 27.08 -22.94 10.77
CA ASP A 326 25.75 -23.32 11.25
C ASP A 326 24.64 -23.17 10.18
N ARG A 327 24.98 -23.33 8.89
CA ARG A 327 24.03 -23.15 7.77
C ARG A 327 22.79 -24.04 7.91
N LEU A 328 22.96 -25.32 8.27
CA LEU A 328 21.81 -26.22 8.45
C LEU A 328 20.89 -25.76 9.60
N LEU A 329 21.46 -25.38 10.74
CA LEU A 329 20.68 -24.90 11.88
C LEU A 329 19.90 -23.63 11.52
N ARG A 330 20.56 -22.66 10.87
CA ARG A 330 19.90 -21.43 10.38
C ARG A 330 18.76 -21.77 9.41
N LEU A 331 18.97 -22.74 8.51
CA LEU A 331 17.96 -23.21 7.56
C LEU A 331 16.77 -23.81 8.29
N GLN A 332 17.01 -24.67 9.29
CA GLN A 332 15.95 -25.27 10.09
C GLN A 332 15.14 -24.20 10.84
N GLN A 333 15.81 -23.23 11.47
CA GLN A 333 15.16 -22.12 12.17
C GLN A 333 14.29 -21.28 11.23
N ALA A 334 14.80 -20.95 10.05
CA ALA A 334 14.07 -20.15 9.07
C ALA A 334 12.91 -20.93 8.42
N ALA A 335 13.09 -22.24 8.17
CA ALA A 335 12.04 -23.11 7.67
C ALA A 335 10.94 -23.33 8.72
N GLU A 336 11.28 -23.51 10.00
CA GLU A 336 10.30 -23.55 11.09
C GLU A 336 9.52 -22.24 11.18
N PHE A 337 10.21 -21.09 11.13
CA PHE A 337 9.56 -19.79 11.09
C PHE A 337 8.58 -19.67 9.92
N TYR A 338 8.99 -20.07 8.72
CA TYR A 338 8.15 -20.04 7.54
C TYR A 338 6.90 -20.93 7.69
N LEU A 339 7.08 -22.19 8.08
CA LEU A 339 5.99 -23.16 8.26
C LEU A 339 5.06 -22.80 9.41
N MET A 340 5.56 -22.22 10.50
CA MET A 340 4.76 -21.88 11.67
C MET A 340 4.05 -20.53 11.54
N GLN A 341 4.64 -19.55 10.85
CA GLN A 341 4.17 -18.16 10.89
C GLN A 341 3.77 -17.57 9.53
N ILE A 342 4.52 -17.88 8.46
CA ILE A 342 4.38 -17.22 7.16
C ILE A 342 3.37 -17.93 6.26
N VAL A 343 3.45 -19.26 6.14
CA VAL A 343 2.57 -20.02 5.25
C VAL A 343 1.12 -19.88 5.69
N GLU A 344 0.23 -19.52 4.77
CA GLU A 344 -1.20 -19.34 5.04
C GLU A 344 -1.92 -20.69 5.21
N ILE A 345 -3.02 -20.68 5.96
CA ILE A 345 -3.91 -21.84 6.05
C ILE A 345 -4.45 -22.22 4.66
N HIS A 346 -4.84 -23.48 4.50
CA HIS A 346 -5.27 -24.11 3.25
C HIS A 346 -4.18 -24.26 2.17
N THR A 347 -2.93 -23.83 2.45
CA THR A 347 -1.78 -24.08 1.57
C THR A 347 -1.32 -25.53 1.69
N PHE A 348 -1.08 -26.19 0.56
CA PHE A 348 -0.42 -27.49 0.49
C PHE A 348 1.10 -27.32 0.52
N VAL A 349 1.77 -28.02 1.42
CA VAL A 349 3.23 -27.95 1.57
C VAL A 349 3.86 -29.32 1.36
N GLY A 350 4.88 -29.37 0.50
CA GLY A 350 5.79 -30.51 0.37
C GLY A 350 7.20 -30.14 0.85
N ILE A 351 7.96 -31.14 1.31
CA ILE A 351 9.35 -30.93 1.79
C ILE A 351 10.26 -31.94 1.12
N ILE A 352 11.31 -31.44 0.47
CA ILE A 352 12.35 -32.19 -0.21
C ILE A 352 13.69 -31.82 0.41
N SER A 353 14.52 -32.82 0.66
CA SER A 353 15.94 -32.61 0.94
C SER A 353 16.77 -33.12 -0.23
N PHE A 354 17.93 -32.52 -0.48
CA PHE A 354 18.82 -33.02 -1.53
C PHE A 354 20.32 -32.90 -1.19
N ASN A 355 21.08 -33.83 -1.75
CA ASN A 355 22.54 -33.85 -1.85
C ASN A 355 22.89 -34.26 -3.30
N SER A 356 23.62 -35.35 -3.55
CA SER A 356 23.74 -35.96 -4.87
C SER A 356 22.39 -36.45 -5.43
N LYS A 357 21.42 -36.79 -4.55
CA LYS A 357 20.07 -37.25 -4.88
C LYS A 357 19.02 -36.43 -4.14
N GLY A 358 17.80 -36.39 -4.70
CA GLY A 358 16.64 -35.80 -4.04
C GLY A 358 15.85 -36.84 -3.25
N GLU A 359 15.40 -36.48 -2.05
CA GLU A 359 14.60 -37.30 -1.15
C GLU A 359 13.34 -36.55 -0.73
N ILE A 360 12.19 -37.22 -0.83
CA ILE A 360 10.90 -36.66 -0.39
C ILE A 360 10.78 -36.87 1.12
N ARG A 361 10.84 -35.80 1.89
CA ARG A 361 10.67 -35.82 3.36
C ARG A 361 9.21 -35.75 3.76
N ALA A 362 8.42 -34.95 3.04
CA ALA A 362 6.97 -34.86 3.21
C ALA A 362 6.29 -34.78 1.84
N GLN A 363 5.22 -35.57 1.66
CA GLN A 363 4.28 -35.37 0.55
C GLN A 363 3.47 -34.09 0.78
N LEU A 364 2.65 -33.68 -0.20
CA LEU A 364 1.78 -32.53 -0.04
C LEU A 364 0.82 -32.72 1.14
N HIS A 365 0.98 -31.89 2.17
CA HIS A 365 0.12 -31.83 3.34
C HIS A 365 -0.54 -30.45 3.41
N GLN A 366 -1.86 -30.40 3.55
CA GLN A 366 -2.58 -29.13 3.65
C GLN A 366 -2.52 -28.61 5.09
N ILE A 367 -2.18 -27.34 5.26
CA ILE A 367 -2.14 -26.70 6.58
C ILE A 367 -3.54 -26.21 6.95
N ASN A 368 -4.21 -26.89 7.89
CA ASN A 368 -5.51 -26.46 8.42
C ASN A 368 -5.45 -26.10 9.92
N SER A 369 -4.38 -26.49 10.61
CA SER A 369 -4.20 -26.32 12.05
C SER A 369 -2.73 -26.12 12.44
N ASP A 370 -2.49 -25.71 13.68
CA ASP A 370 -1.13 -25.63 14.25
C ASP A 370 -0.46 -27.01 14.36
N ASP A 371 -1.24 -28.09 14.50
CA ASP A 371 -0.69 -29.44 14.56
C ASP A 371 -0.20 -29.92 13.20
N ASP A 372 -0.86 -29.51 12.11
CA ASP A 372 -0.35 -29.71 10.74
C ASP A 372 1.00 -29.00 10.54
N ARG A 373 1.14 -27.78 11.09
CA ARG A 373 2.39 -27.03 11.01
C ARG A 373 3.50 -27.74 11.77
N LYS A 374 3.24 -28.19 13.01
CA LYS A 374 4.21 -28.97 13.81
C LYS A 374 4.60 -30.28 13.13
N LEU A 375 3.64 -30.96 12.50
CA LEU A 375 3.90 -32.16 11.72
C LEU A 375 4.87 -31.88 10.57
N LEU A 376 4.66 -30.82 9.79
CA LEU A 376 5.58 -30.42 8.72
C LEU A 376 6.97 -30.06 9.27
N VAL A 377 7.05 -29.33 10.39
CA VAL A 377 8.32 -29.01 11.06
C VAL A 377 9.08 -30.28 11.46
N SER A 378 8.38 -31.34 11.91
CA SER A 378 9.01 -32.61 12.26
C SER A 378 9.66 -33.36 11.09
N HIS A 379 9.32 -33.00 9.84
CA HIS A 379 9.91 -33.58 8.63
C HIS A 379 11.13 -32.79 8.12
N LEU A 380 11.53 -31.70 8.78
CA LEU A 380 12.72 -30.95 8.40
C LEU A 380 13.99 -31.81 8.54
N PRO A 381 14.99 -31.64 7.65
CA PRO A 381 16.21 -32.45 7.70
C PRO A 381 17.01 -32.12 8.96
N MET A 382 17.38 -33.15 9.74
CA MET A 382 18.09 -32.98 11.02
C MET A 382 19.62 -33.11 10.91
N THR A 383 20.12 -33.69 9.82
CA THR A 383 21.54 -34.02 9.66
C THR A 383 22.05 -33.62 8.29
N VAL A 384 23.32 -33.25 8.23
CA VAL A 384 24.05 -33.09 6.96
C VAL A 384 24.49 -34.44 6.41
N SER A 385 24.53 -34.55 5.09
CA SER A 385 25.10 -35.69 4.37
C SER A 385 26.63 -35.62 4.39
N ALA A 386 27.26 -36.80 4.44
CA ALA A 386 28.70 -36.93 4.27
C ALA A 386 29.14 -36.84 2.79
N GLU A 387 28.19 -36.84 1.84
CA GLU A 387 28.48 -36.78 0.42
C GLU A 387 28.97 -35.39 -0.01
N ALA A 388 29.98 -35.37 -0.87
CA ALA A 388 30.58 -34.13 -1.39
C ALA A 388 29.82 -33.55 -2.59
N GLU A 389 29.18 -34.41 -3.40
CA GLU A 389 28.44 -34.00 -4.58
C GLU A 389 27.05 -33.46 -4.22
N THR A 390 26.65 -32.39 -4.91
CA THR A 390 25.34 -31.74 -4.74
C THR A 390 24.68 -31.59 -6.11
N SER A 391 23.40 -31.95 -6.20
CA SER A 391 22.59 -31.84 -7.41
C SER A 391 21.28 -31.13 -7.11
N ILE A 392 21.25 -29.83 -7.42
CA ILE A 392 20.06 -28.98 -7.33
C ILE A 392 18.95 -29.52 -8.23
N CYS A 393 19.31 -29.97 -9.43
CA CYS A 393 18.36 -30.52 -10.37
C CYS A 393 17.69 -31.81 -9.86
N SER A 394 18.39 -32.66 -9.09
CA SER A 394 17.80 -33.83 -8.44
C SER A 394 16.74 -33.42 -7.41
N GLY A 395 17.02 -32.38 -6.62
CA GLY A 395 16.06 -31.81 -5.66
C GLY A 395 14.83 -31.23 -6.34
N LEU A 396 15.01 -30.38 -7.35
CA LEU A 396 13.92 -29.77 -8.11
C LEU A 396 13.05 -30.81 -8.82
N LYS A 397 13.65 -31.84 -9.41
CA LYS A 397 12.90 -32.94 -10.05
C LYS A 397 11.98 -33.65 -9.06
N LYS A 398 12.45 -33.89 -7.83
CA LYS A 398 11.61 -34.47 -6.76
C LYS A 398 10.55 -33.49 -6.25
N GLY A 399 10.86 -32.19 -6.22
CA GLY A 399 9.88 -31.15 -5.97
C GLY A 399 8.72 -31.21 -6.98
N PHE A 400 9.04 -31.23 -8.28
CA PHE A 400 8.04 -31.36 -9.36
C PHE A 400 7.21 -32.63 -9.22
N GLU A 401 7.86 -33.78 -8.95
CA GLU A 401 7.16 -35.05 -8.70
C GLU A 401 6.14 -34.95 -7.56
N VAL A 402 6.42 -34.19 -6.51
CA VAL A 402 5.50 -34.01 -5.38
C VAL A 402 4.35 -33.06 -5.73
N VAL A 403 4.64 -31.91 -6.33
CA VAL A 403 3.59 -30.91 -6.64
C VAL A 403 2.65 -31.35 -7.76
N GLU A 404 3.14 -32.13 -8.72
CA GLU A 404 2.35 -32.64 -9.84
C GLU A 404 1.28 -33.66 -9.41
N LYS A 405 1.43 -34.29 -8.23
CA LYS A 405 0.43 -35.25 -7.72
C LYS A 405 -0.95 -34.64 -7.45
N LEU A 406 -1.03 -33.35 -7.14
CA LEU A 406 -2.30 -32.70 -6.82
C LEU A 406 -3.12 -32.38 -8.08
N ASN A 407 -2.48 -31.81 -9.10
CA ASN A 407 -3.16 -31.22 -10.25
C ASN A 407 -2.71 -31.79 -11.61
N GLY A 408 -1.84 -32.81 -11.62
CA GLY A 408 -1.22 -33.37 -12.82
C GLY A 408 -0.16 -32.47 -13.48
N LYS A 409 -0.05 -31.20 -13.05
CA LYS A 409 0.92 -30.20 -13.51
C LYS A 409 1.39 -29.35 -12.34
N ALA A 410 2.61 -28.82 -12.45
CA ALA A 410 3.23 -27.95 -11.45
C ALA A 410 2.87 -26.45 -11.58
N TYR A 411 1.85 -26.11 -12.39
CA TYR A 411 1.43 -24.72 -12.65
C TYR A 411 1.00 -24.02 -11.37
N GLY A 412 1.49 -22.81 -11.14
CA GLY A 412 1.14 -22.01 -9.97
C GLY A 412 1.83 -22.45 -8.68
N SER A 413 2.61 -23.54 -8.70
CA SER A 413 3.34 -23.99 -7.52
C SER A 413 4.60 -23.15 -7.27
N VAL A 414 4.94 -22.99 -5.99
CA VAL A 414 6.07 -22.20 -5.51
C VAL A 414 7.13 -23.12 -4.94
N MET A 415 8.33 -23.10 -5.53
CA MET A 415 9.50 -23.83 -5.05
C MET A 415 10.40 -22.86 -4.28
N ILE A 416 10.79 -23.22 -3.06
CA ILE A 416 11.76 -22.46 -2.27
C ILE A 416 13.04 -23.28 -2.20
N LEU A 417 14.01 -22.92 -3.04
CA LEU A 417 15.30 -23.58 -3.14
C LEU A 417 16.30 -22.89 -2.22
N VAL A 418 16.77 -23.59 -1.19
CA VAL A 418 17.82 -23.12 -0.29
C VAL A 418 19.07 -23.96 -0.51
N THR A 419 20.19 -23.33 -0.89
CA THR A 419 21.40 -24.05 -1.23
C THR A 419 22.68 -23.29 -0.96
N SER A 420 23.72 -24.03 -0.58
CA SER A 420 25.11 -23.55 -0.59
C SER A 420 25.66 -23.38 -2.01
N GLY A 421 24.96 -23.90 -3.02
CA GLY A 421 25.22 -23.67 -4.43
C GLY A 421 26.57 -24.20 -4.86
N ASN A 422 26.89 -25.48 -4.62
CA ASN A 422 28.12 -26.11 -5.14
C ASN A 422 27.80 -27.08 -6.29
N ASP A 423 26.97 -26.64 -7.24
CA ASP A 423 26.49 -27.45 -8.38
C ASP A 423 26.73 -26.70 -9.70
N GLU A 424 27.68 -27.18 -10.50
CA GLU A 424 27.99 -26.61 -11.82
C GLU A 424 26.97 -27.02 -12.91
N HIS A 425 26.07 -27.96 -12.61
CA HIS A 425 25.15 -28.57 -13.57
C HIS A 425 23.71 -28.03 -13.47
N VAL A 426 23.50 -26.89 -12.79
CA VAL A 426 22.19 -26.25 -12.65
C VAL A 426 21.50 -25.98 -14.00
N GLY A 427 22.29 -25.69 -15.04
CA GLY A 427 21.77 -25.48 -16.40
C GLY A 427 21.01 -26.68 -16.96
N ASN A 428 21.29 -27.90 -16.49
CA ASN A 428 20.69 -29.13 -17.03
C ASN A 428 19.19 -29.24 -16.77
N CYS A 429 18.65 -28.57 -15.74
CA CYS A 429 17.23 -28.57 -15.45
C CYS A 429 16.51 -27.26 -15.83
N LEU A 430 17.21 -26.30 -16.45
CA LEU A 430 16.61 -25.00 -16.80
C LEU A 430 15.37 -25.16 -17.70
N LEU A 431 15.41 -26.05 -18.70
CA LEU A 431 14.27 -26.33 -19.57
C LEU A 431 13.10 -26.97 -18.82
N THR A 432 13.37 -27.92 -17.92
CA THR A 432 12.33 -28.54 -17.08
C THR A 432 11.68 -27.49 -16.20
N VAL A 433 12.48 -26.65 -15.55
CA VAL A 433 12.03 -25.53 -14.71
C VAL A 433 11.14 -24.56 -15.50
N LEU A 434 11.56 -24.16 -16.70
CA LEU A 434 10.78 -23.27 -17.56
C LEU A 434 9.44 -23.89 -17.99
N SER A 435 9.45 -25.18 -18.36
CA SER A 435 8.24 -25.88 -18.81
C SER A 435 7.26 -26.21 -17.66
N SER A 436 7.74 -26.22 -16.42
CA SER A 436 6.95 -26.58 -15.23
C SER A 436 5.83 -25.58 -14.92
N GLY A 437 5.97 -24.32 -15.36
CA GLY A 437 5.07 -23.22 -14.98
C GLY A 437 5.04 -22.92 -13.48
N SER A 438 6.06 -23.36 -12.73
CA SER A 438 6.26 -23.05 -11.31
C SER A 438 7.11 -21.79 -11.12
N THR A 439 7.05 -21.19 -9.93
CA THR A 439 7.90 -20.08 -9.52
C THR A 439 9.01 -20.60 -8.60
N ILE A 440 10.29 -20.29 -8.87
CA ILE A 440 11.41 -20.75 -8.04
C ILE A 440 12.07 -19.58 -7.31
N HIS A 441 11.88 -19.50 -6.00
CA HIS A 441 12.67 -18.62 -5.15
C HIS A 441 14.01 -19.30 -4.82
N SER A 442 15.12 -18.56 -4.95
CA SER A 442 16.45 -19.06 -4.63
C SER A 442 17.04 -18.32 -3.43
N ILE A 443 17.58 -19.07 -2.47
CA ILE A 443 18.32 -18.55 -1.32
C ILE A 443 19.72 -19.15 -1.37
N ALA A 444 20.68 -18.34 -1.80
CA ALA A 444 22.09 -18.70 -1.89
C ALA A 444 22.80 -18.47 -0.56
N LEU A 445 23.49 -19.49 -0.05
CA LEU A 445 24.20 -19.44 1.23
C LEU A 445 25.71 -19.34 1.05
N GLY A 446 26.34 -18.41 1.76
CA GLY A 446 27.79 -18.31 1.81
C GLY A 446 28.45 -17.90 0.49
N SER A 447 29.77 -18.04 0.43
CA SER A 447 30.61 -17.44 -0.61
C SER A 447 30.71 -18.21 -1.94
N SER A 448 29.62 -18.85 -2.38
CA SER A 448 29.72 -19.84 -3.46
C SER A 448 29.75 -19.25 -4.88
N VAL A 449 30.51 -19.88 -5.77
CA VAL A 449 30.81 -19.44 -7.14
C VAL A 449 29.72 -19.82 -8.16
N VAL A 450 28.63 -20.48 -7.77
CA VAL A 450 27.66 -20.97 -8.75
C VAL A 450 27.09 -19.86 -9.60
N LYS A 451 27.42 -19.96 -10.88
CA LYS A 451 26.85 -19.19 -11.98
C LYS A 451 25.50 -19.85 -12.30
N ASN A 452 24.47 -19.04 -12.54
CA ASN A 452 23.16 -19.46 -13.05
C ASN A 452 22.10 -19.89 -12.00
N LEU A 453 22.39 -19.88 -10.70
CA LEU A 453 21.34 -20.11 -9.69
C LEU A 453 20.25 -19.01 -9.76
N GLU A 454 20.69 -17.77 -9.91
CA GLU A 454 19.82 -16.60 -10.02
C GLU A 454 19.04 -16.58 -11.34
N GLU A 455 19.51 -17.31 -12.36
CA GLU A 455 18.80 -17.45 -13.64
C GLU A 455 17.51 -18.25 -13.47
N LEU A 456 17.50 -19.28 -12.60
CA LEU A 456 16.28 -20.05 -12.32
C LEU A 456 15.17 -19.13 -11.78
N SER A 457 15.50 -18.31 -10.78
CA SER A 457 14.55 -17.35 -10.22
C SER A 457 14.19 -16.26 -11.20
N ARG A 458 15.16 -15.70 -11.94
CA ARG A 458 14.90 -14.67 -12.95
C ARG A 458 13.91 -15.15 -14.02
N HIS A 459 14.10 -16.36 -14.52
CA HIS A 459 13.29 -16.91 -15.60
C HIS A 459 11.91 -17.37 -15.16
N THR A 460 11.77 -17.84 -13.91
CA THR A 460 10.47 -18.27 -13.36
C THR A 460 9.71 -17.15 -12.65
N GLY A 461 10.31 -15.96 -12.58
CA GLY A 461 9.74 -14.85 -11.80
C GLY A 461 9.83 -15.08 -10.28
N GLY A 462 10.72 -15.92 -9.78
CA GLY A 462 10.97 -16.03 -8.35
C GLY A 462 11.85 -14.90 -7.81
N LEU A 463 11.84 -14.77 -6.48
CA LEU A 463 12.74 -13.89 -5.74
C LEU A 463 14.11 -14.56 -5.55
N LYS A 464 15.15 -13.76 -5.41
CA LYS A 464 16.52 -14.23 -5.18
C LYS A 464 17.09 -13.56 -3.94
N PHE A 465 17.71 -14.34 -3.08
CA PHE A 465 18.26 -13.88 -1.82
C PHE A 465 19.67 -14.43 -1.64
N PHE A 466 20.48 -13.64 -0.94
CA PHE A 466 21.81 -14.01 -0.53
C PHE A 466 21.91 -13.93 0.99
N VAL A 467 22.44 -14.99 1.60
CA VAL A 467 22.65 -15.09 3.06
C VAL A 467 24.16 -15.25 3.32
N PRO A 468 24.82 -14.23 3.91
CA PRO A 468 26.23 -14.34 4.28
C PRO A 468 26.45 -15.28 5.46
N ASP A 469 27.68 -15.80 5.60
CA ASP A 469 28.09 -16.65 6.73
C ASP A 469 28.47 -15.83 7.97
N LYS A 470 27.53 -14.99 8.41
CA LYS A 470 27.64 -14.19 9.63
C LYS A 470 26.69 -14.73 10.68
N SER A 471 27.22 -15.10 11.84
CA SER A 471 26.46 -15.72 12.94
C SER A 471 25.31 -14.84 13.43
N ASN A 472 25.50 -13.52 13.47
CA ASN A 472 24.50 -12.54 13.91
C ASN A 472 23.50 -12.10 12.82
N SER A 473 23.67 -12.48 11.55
CA SER A 473 22.76 -12.07 10.48
C SER A 473 21.41 -12.82 10.56
N ASN A 474 20.31 -12.09 10.40
CA ASN A 474 18.94 -12.62 10.30
C ASN A 474 18.47 -12.80 8.85
N SER A 475 19.36 -12.57 7.88
CA SER A 475 19.03 -12.53 6.46
C SER A 475 18.29 -13.76 5.93
N MET A 476 18.52 -14.94 6.50
CA MET A 476 17.78 -16.14 6.11
C MET A 476 16.31 -16.11 6.56
N ILE A 477 16.04 -15.71 7.80
CA ILE A 477 14.65 -15.51 8.29
C ILE A 477 13.99 -14.38 7.49
N ASP A 478 14.73 -13.30 7.24
CA ASP A 478 14.24 -12.16 6.46
C ASP A 478 13.88 -12.60 5.02
N ALA A 479 14.70 -13.43 4.37
CA ALA A 479 14.42 -14.00 3.05
C ALA A 479 13.13 -14.84 3.03
N PHE A 480 12.96 -15.76 3.99
CA PHE A 480 11.73 -16.54 4.12
C PHE A 480 10.50 -15.67 4.44
N SER A 481 10.67 -14.60 5.21
CA SER A 481 9.58 -13.66 5.52
C SER A 481 9.06 -12.93 4.28
N ARG A 482 9.93 -12.65 3.31
CA ARG A 482 9.58 -11.91 2.07
C ARG A 482 8.91 -12.80 1.02
N ILE A 483 9.06 -14.12 1.11
CA ILE A 483 8.37 -15.10 0.25
C ILE A 483 6.92 -15.22 0.74
N SER A 484 6.12 -14.20 0.44
CA SER A 484 4.68 -14.16 0.75
C SER A 484 3.88 -14.88 -0.34
N SER A 485 2.57 -14.99 -0.14
CA SER A 485 1.67 -15.61 -1.12
C SER A 485 1.41 -14.76 -2.37
N GLY A 486 1.91 -13.52 -2.43
CA GLY A 486 1.85 -12.65 -3.61
C GLY A 486 0.42 -12.28 -4.07
N THR A 487 -0.59 -12.44 -3.20
CA THR A 487 -2.01 -12.19 -3.51
C THR A 487 -2.40 -10.71 -3.56
N GLY A 488 -1.53 -9.82 -3.06
CA GLY A 488 -1.86 -8.40 -2.88
C GLY A 488 -2.75 -8.09 -1.67
N ASP A 489 -3.15 -9.09 -0.90
CA ASP A 489 -3.95 -8.88 0.32
C ASP A 489 -3.06 -8.57 1.53
N ILE A 490 -2.66 -7.31 1.65
CA ILE A 490 -1.79 -6.82 2.73
C ILE A 490 -2.38 -7.03 4.14
N PHE A 491 -3.70 -7.23 4.27
CA PHE A 491 -4.35 -7.43 5.57
C PHE A 491 -4.15 -8.84 6.12
N GLN A 492 -4.05 -9.82 5.23
CA GLN A 492 -3.78 -11.22 5.57
C GLN A 492 -2.28 -11.54 5.55
N GLN A 493 -1.43 -10.64 5.06
CA GLN A 493 0.01 -10.88 5.04
C GLN A 493 0.65 -10.63 6.40
N ARG A 494 1.64 -11.47 6.75
CA ARG A 494 2.51 -11.23 7.90
C ARG A 494 3.49 -10.12 7.55
N ILE A 495 3.56 -9.12 8.43
CA ILE A 495 4.45 -7.97 8.29
C ILE A 495 5.54 -8.11 9.34
N GLN A 496 6.79 -8.04 8.89
CA GLN A 496 7.94 -8.02 9.78
C GLN A 496 8.09 -6.61 10.35
N LEU A 497 7.94 -6.48 11.68
CA LEU A 497 8.07 -5.22 12.39
C LEU A 497 9.50 -4.99 12.89
N GLU A 498 10.21 -6.07 13.20
CA GLU A 498 11.56 -6.03 13.74
C GLU A 498 12.33 -7.27 13.31
N SER A 499 13.62 -7.09 13.02
CA SER A 499 14.56 -8.19 12.80
C SER A 499 15.96 -7.75 13.22
N ALA A 500 16.33 -8.14 14.44
CA ALA A 500 17.60 -7.80 15.08
C ALA A 500 18.41 -9.04 15.46
N GLY A 501 19.73 -8.92 15.39
CA GLY A 501 20.65 -9.99 15.77
C GLY A 501 22.02 -9.43 16.16
N GLU A 502 22.57 -9.94 17.27
CA GLU A 502 23.86 -9.50 17.80
C GLU A 502 24.67 -10.67 18.35
N ASN A 503 25.99 -10.59 18.25
CA ASN A 503 26.91 -11.49 18.95
C ASN A 503 27.10 -11.00 20.39
N VAL A 504 26.41 -11.64 21.33
CA VAL A 504 26.36 -11.22 22.73
C VAL A 504 27.41 -11.96 23.55
N LYS A 505 28.26 -11.21 24.27
CA LYS A 505 29.30 -11.75 25.17
C LYS A 505 28.67 -12.49 26.37
N PRO A 506 29.42 -13.38 27.04
CA PRO A 506 28.96 -14.01 28.28
C PRO A 506 28.48 -12.98 29.31
N HIS A 507 27.35 -13.24 29.96
CA HIS A 507 26.73 -12.37 30.98
C HIS A 507 26.39 -10.94 30.51
N HIS A 508 26.30 -10.72 29.19
CA HIS A 508 25.79 -9.49 28.60
C HIS A 508 24.40 -9.75 28.01
N GLN A 509 23.67 -8.67 27.74
CA GLN A 509 22.30 -8.73 27.22
C GLN A 509 22.17 -7.99 25.90
N LEU A 510 21.34 -8.52 25.00
CA LEU A 510 20.75 -7.80 23.90
C LEU A 510 19.43 -7.19 24.38
N LYS A 511 19.29 -5.86 24.33
CA LYS A 511 18.09 -5.15 24.75
C LYS A 511 17.69 -4.12 23.69
N ASN A 512 16.49 -4.26 23.16
CA ASN A 512 15.94 -3.41 22.11
C ASN A 512 14.43 -3.21 22.30
N THR A 513 13.86 -2.33 21.49
CA THR A 513 12.44 -2.00 21.50
C THR A 513 11.83 -2.09 20.13
N VAL A 514 10.55 -2.48 20.05
CA VAL A 514 9.76 -2.45 18.81
C VAL A 514 8.48 -1.65 19.07
N THR A 515 8.11 -0.78 18.14
CA THR A 515 6.89 0.02 18.26
C THR A 515 5.79 -0.59 17.41
N LEU A 516 4.63 -0.84 18.01
CA LEU A 516 3.43 -1.27 17.30
C LEU A 516 2.49 -0.07 17.18
N ASP A 517 2.10 0.28 15.96
CA ASP A 517 1.06 1.29 15.75
C ASP A 517 -0.35 0.67 15.83
N ASN A 518 -1.38 1.47 15.61
CA ASN A 518 -2.77 1.01 15.65
C ASN A 518 -3.21 0.21 14.40
N SER A 519 -2.40 0.15 13.35
CA SER A 519 -2.70 -0.55 12.10
C SER A 519 -2.27 -2.01 12.11
N VAL A 520 -1.39 -2.39 13.03
CA VAL A 520 -0.93 -3.77 13.25
C VAL A 520 -1.29 -4.24 14.66
N GLY A 521 -1.31 -5.55 14.89
CA GLY A 521 -1.45 -6.10 16.23
C GLY A 521 -2.02 -7.51 16.28
N ASN A 522 -2.76 -7.93 15.24
CA ASN A 522 -3.29 -9.29 15.19
C ASN A 522 -2.16 -10.30 14.99
N ASP A 523 -2.27 -11.45 15.67
CA ASP A 523 -1.31 -12.55 15.62
C ASP A 523 0.16 -12.12 15.79
N THR A 524 0.39 -11.13 16.66
CA THR A 524 1.73 -10.61 16.90
C THR A 524 2.58 -11.71 17.54
N THR A 525 3.72 -12.01 16.91
CA THR A 525 4.57 -13.13 17.31
C THR A 525 6.01 -12.66 17.50
N PHE A 526 6.58 -12.97 18.67
CA PHE A 526 8.00 -12.79 18.97
C PHE A 526 8.70 -14.14 18.79
N LEU A 527 9.64 -14.21 17.86
CA LEU A 527 10.52 -15.35 17.65
C LEU A 527 11.92 -14.99 18.15
N VAL A 528 12.42 -15.77 19.09
CA VAL A 528 13.81 -15.73 19.57
C VAL A 528 14.54 -16.94 19.03
N THR A 529 15.72 -16.73 18.43
CA THR A 529 16.61 -17.82 18.03
C THR A 529 18.02 -17.59 18.58
N TRP A 530 18.73 -18.68 18.80
CA TRP A 530 20.10 -18.68 19.32
C TRP A 530 20.93 -19.77 18.63
N GLN A 531 22.23 -19.84 18.98
CA GLN A 531 23.22 -20.69 18.29
C GLN A 531 23.73 -21.86 19.14
N THR A 532 23.81 -21.68 20.46
CA THR A 532 24.37 -22.70 21.37
C THR A 532 23.29 -23.65 21.88
N SER A 533 23.71 -24.73 22.56
CA SER A 533 22.79 -25.79 23.00
C SER A 533 21.76 -25.36 24.06
N GLY A 534 21.98 -24.27 24.79
CA GLY A 534 21.08 -23.81 25.87
C GLY A 534 20.38 -22.49 25.53
N PRO A 535 19.12 -22.30 25.95
CA PRO A 535 18.37 -21.07 25.67
C PRO A 535 18.93 -19.87 26.46
N PRO A 536 18.84 -18.65 25.89
CA PRO A 536 19.06 -17.43 26.66
C PRO A 536 17.95 -17.21 27.69
N GLU A 537 18.19 -16.34 28.66
CA GLU A 537 17.11 -15.80 29.49
C GLU A 537 16.32 -14.78 28.67
N ILE A 538 14.99 -14.93 28.62
CA ILE A 538 14.11 -14.11 27.80
C ILE A 538 13.17 -13.32 28.71
N ALA A 539 13.14 -11.99 28.53
CA ALA A 539 12.17 -11.10 29.14
C ALA A 539 11.57 -10.15 28.10
N LEU A 540 10.25 -10.08 28.03
CA LEU A 540 9.50 -9.17 27.16
C LEU A 540 8.51 -8.36 28.01
N PHE A 541 8.38 -7.07 27.69
CA PHE A 541 7.51 -6.12 28.37
C PHE A 541 6.55 -5.51 27.34
N ASP A 542 5.26 -5.60 27.61
CA ASP A 542 4.24 -4.90 26.83
C ASP A 542 4.14 -3.40 27.24
N PRO A 543 3.43 -2.57 26.46
CA PRO A 543 3.26 -1.15 26.77
C PRO A 543 2.58 -0.85 28.11
N ASN A 544 1.84 -1.81 28.68
CA ASN A 544 1.15 -1.69 29.97
C ASN A 544 2.01 -2.23 31.14
N GLY A 545 3.24 -2.68 30.89
CA GLY A 545 4.13 -3.24 31.89
C GLY A 545 3.91 -4.72 32.22
N ARG A 546 3.06 -5.43 31.46
CA ARG A 546 2.93 -6.90 31.58
C ARG A 546 4.23 -7.55 31.12
N LYS A 547 4.71 -8.49 31.92
CA LYS A 547 5.97 -9.20 31.67
C LYS A 547 5.70 -10.60 31.15
N TYR A 548 6.44 -10.98 30.13
CA TYR A 548 6.49 -12.33 29.59
C TYR A 548 7.90 -12.87 29.79
N TYR A 549 8.00 -14.08 30.32
CA TYR A 549 9.27 -14.77 30.56
C TYR A 549 9.30 -16.07 29.76
N ALA A 550 10.39 -16.83 29.87
CA ALA A 550 10.61 -18.07 29.13
C ALA A 550 9.44 -19.08 29.22
N ASN A 551 8.70 -19.13 30.32
CA ASN A 551 7.54 -20.03 30.50
C ASN A 551 6.32 -19.66 29.64
N ASN A 552 6.26 -18.44 29.11
CA ASN A 552 5.22 -18.01 28.18
C ASN A 552 5.56 -18.38 26.72
N PHE A 553 6.80 -18.77 26.44
CA PHE A 553 7.25 -19.11 25.11
C PHE A 553 7.07 -20.62 24.87
N THR A 554 6.65 -20.95 23.66
CA THR A 554 6.77 -22.32 23.14
C THR A 554 8.18 -22.50 22.63
N THR A 555 8.98 -23.30 23.34
CA THR A 555 10.38 -23.56 23.02
C THR A 555 10.52 -24.84 22.22
N ASN A 556 11.32 -24.80 21.15
CA ASN A 556 11.79 -25.98 20.42
C ASN A 556 13.31 -26.12 20.63
N PRO A 557 13.75 -26.93 21.61
CA PRO A 557 15.17 -27.08 21.92
C PRO A 557 15.99 -27.67 20.77
N ALA A 558 15.38 -28.51 19.93
CA ALA A 558 16.06 -29.16 18.81
C ALA A 558 16.47 -28.15 17.73
N LEU A 559 15.65 -27.11 17.52
CA LEU A 559 15.90 -26.05 16.54
C LEU A 559 16.42 -24.76 17.16
N GLN A 560 16.59 -24.72 18.49
CA GLN A 560 17.06 -23.55 19.25
C GLN A 560 16.18 -22.31 19.01
N THR A 561 14.86 -22.50 19.08
CA THR A 561 13.88 -21.43 18.90
C THR A 561 12.93 -21.34 20.09
N ALA A 562 12.44 -20.12 20.36
CA ALA A 562 11.40 -19.86 21.34
C ALA A 562 10.41 -18.86 20.73
N ARG A 563 9.11 -19.21 20.75
CA ARG A 563 8.04 -18.43 20.14
C ARG A 563 6.99 -18.01 21.16
N LEU A 564 6.67 -16.72 21.20
CA LEU A 564 5.53 -16.18 21.94
C LEU A 564 4.51 -15.61 20.95
N CYS A 565 3.31 -16.19 20.93
CA CYS A 565 2.16 -15.60 20.24
C CYS A 565 1.39 -14.75 21.24
N VAL A 566 1.26 -13.45 20.99
CA VAL A 566 0.49 -12.53 21.84
C VAL A 566 -1.00 -12.84 21.66
N PRO A 567 -1.76 -13.09 22.74
CA PRO A 567 -3.17 -13.43 22.63
C PRO A 567 -4.01 -12.22 22.20
N GLY A 568 -4.88 -12.42 21.21
CA GLY A 568 -5.73 -11.37 20.65
C GLY A 568 -4.95 -10.32 19.87
N THR A 569 -5.49 -9.10 19.79
CA THR A 569 -4.81 -7.96 19.18
C THR A 569 -3.82 -7.36 20.16
N ALA A 570 -2.52 -7.40 19.81
CA ALA A 570 -1.46 -6.78 20.59
C ALA A 570 -1.72 -5.28 20.77
N LYS A 571 -1.39 -4.77 21.96
CA LYS A 571 -1.60 -3.36 22.27
C LYS A 571 -0.62 -2.48 21.49
N PRO A 572 -1.10 -1.40 20.85
CA PRO A 572 -0.24 -0.38 20.27
C PRO A 572 0.64 0.25 21.36
N GLY A 573 1.86 0.64 20.97
CA GLY A 573 2.84 1.26 21.85
C GLY A 573 4.22 0.60 21.76
N LEU A 574 5.07 0.96 22.71
CA LEU A 574 6.45 0.51 22.78
C LEU A 574 6.55 -0.82 23.52
N TRP A 575 7.01 -1.86 22.83
CA TRP A 575 7.34 -3.16 23.41
C TRP A 575 8.85 -3.25 23.61
N THR A 576 9.29 -3.75 24.76
CA THR A 576 10.73 -3.90 25.08
C THR A 576 11.07 -5.36 25.27
N TYR A 577 12.13 -5.85 24.62
CA TYR A 577 12.65 -7.21 24.82
C TYR A 577 14.09 -7.18 25.33
N THR A 578 14.45 -8.20 26.11
CA THR A 578 15.80 -8.39 26.64
C THR A 578 16.15 -9.87 26.58
N LEU A 579 17.28 -10.18 25.95
CA LEU A 579 17.86 -11.52 25.86
C LEU A 579 19.20 -11.53 26.57
N ASN A 580 19.33 -12.32 27.63
CA ASN A 580 20.58 -12.43 28.39
C ASN A 580 21.37 -13.66 27.92
N ASN A 581 22.65 -13.48 27.63
CA ASN A 581 23.54 -14.60 27.34
C ASN A 581 23.98 -15.27 28.66
N THR A 582 23.34 -16.38 28.98
CA THR A 582 23.63 -17.22 30.15
C THR A 582 24.81 -18.18 29.94
N HIS A 583 25.34 -18.29 28.72
CA HIS A 583 26.48 -19.15 28.40
C HIS A 583 27.82 -18.49 28.69
N HIS A 584 28.83 -19.33 28.87
CA HIS A 584 30.22 -18.92 29.08
C HIS A 584 30.95 -18.55 27.78
N SER A 585 30.31 -18.65 26.62
CA SER A 585 30.87 -18.29 25.31
C SER A 585 30.07 -17.18 24.62
N LEU A 586 30.71 -16.53 23.65
CA LEU A 586 30.01 -15.65 22.71
C LEU A 586 28.90 -16.43 22.01
N GLN A 587 27.73 -15.83 21.87
CA GLN A 587 26.59 -16.43 21.19
C GLN A 587 25.85 -15.39 20.35
N ALA A 588 25.44 -15.77 19.14
CA ALA A 588 24.49 -14.98 18.37
C ALA A 588 23.08 -15.12 18.97
N LEU A 589 22.49 -14.00 19.39
CA LEU A 589 21.10 -13.90 19.87
C LEU A 589 20.30 -13.05 18.89
N LYS A 590 19.11 -13.54 18.53
CA LYS A 590 18.30 -12.98 17.46
C LYS A 590 16.84 -12.87 17.87
N VAL A 591 16.20 -11.78 17.45
CA VAL A 591 14.76 -11.55 17.61
C VAL A 591 14.15 -11.17 16.27
N THR A 592 13.03 -11.79 15.95
CA THR A 592 12.17 -11.40 14.83
C THR A 592 10.76 -11.20 15.36
N VAL A 593 10.15 -10.07 15.02
CA VAL A 593 8.78 -9.75 15.41
C VAL A 593 7.94 -9.62 14.14
N THR A 594 6.86 -10.39 14.08
CA THR A 594 5.89 -10.29 12.99
C THR A 594 4.50 -9.97 13.53
N SER A 595 3.66 -9.34 12.72
CA SER A 595 2.27 -9.03 13.05
C SER A 595 1.40 -9.06 11.79
N ARG A 596 0.08 -8.95 11.95
CA ARG A 596 -0.90 -8.73 10.89
C ARG A 596 -1.66 -7.43 11.14
N ALA A 597 -2.35 -6.98 10.09
CA ALA A 597 -3.23 -5.84 10.19
C ALA A 597 -4.24 -6.03 11.35
N SER A 598 -4.43 -4.99 12.16
CA SER A 598 -5.33 -4.99 13.31
C SER A 598 -6.81 -4.99 12.88
N SER A 599 -7.10 -4.40 11.71
CA SER A 599 -8.44 -4.32 11.11
C SER A 599 -8.36 -4.25 9.59
N SER A 600 -9.44 -4.59 8.90
CA SER A 600 -9.59 -4.36 7.45
C SER A 600 -9.86 -2.90 7.08
N ALA A 601 -10.11 -2.04 8.06
CA ALA A 601 -10.46 -0.63 7.85
C ALA A 601 -9.24 0.30 7.74
N MET A 602 -8.04 -0.18 8.08
CA MET A 602 -6.82 0.62 7.99
C MET A 602 -5.63 -0.24 7.54
N PRO A 603 -4.98 0.09 6.41
CA PRO A 603 -3.87 -0.67 5.91
C PRO A 603 -2.67 -0.47 6.85
N PRO A 604 -1.87 -1.52 7.03
CA PRO A 604 -0.62 -1.41 7.75
C PRO A 604 0.42 -0.62 6.96
N ALA A 605 1.40 -0.05 7.67
CA ALA A 605 2.59 0.51 7.03
C ALA A 605 3.43 -0.62 6.41
N THR A 606 3.87 -0.42 5.18
CA THR A 606 4.69 -1.37 4.42
C THR A 606 5.91 -0.67 3.84
N VAL A 607 6.99 -1.43 3.72
CA VAL A 607 8.21 -1.01 3.02
C VAL A 607 8.56 -2.06 1.97
N GLU A 608 8.85 -1.60 0.77
CA GLU A 608 9.36 -2.43 -0.31
C GLU A 608 10.72 -1.90 -0.77
N ALA A 609 11.75 -2.69 -0.57
CA ALA A 609 13.13 -2.37 -0.97
C ALA A 609 13.48 -3.06 -2.29
N PHE A 610 14.09 -2.33 -3.21
CA PHE A 610 14.56 -2.87 -4.49
C PHE A 610 15.71 -2.03 -5.06
N VAL A 611 16.41 -2.58 -6.04
CA VAL A 611 17.54 -1.93 -6.73
C VAL A 611 17.23 -1.71 -8.20
N GLU A 612 17.89 -0.72 -8.83
CA GLU A 612 17.71 -0.45 -10.27
C GLU A 612 18.04 -1.67 -11.14
N ARG A 613 19.14 -2.37 -10.78
CA ARG A 613 19.71 -3.49 -11.55
C ARG A 613 20.22 -4.56 -10.60
N ASP A 614 20.01 -5.80 -10.97
CA ASP A 614 20.45 -6.96 -10.19
C ASP A 614 21.95 -7.27 -10.31
N SER A 615 22.62 -6.68 -11.30
CA SER A 615 24.05 -6.86 -11.53
C SER A 615 24.68 -5.53 -11.93
N THR A 616 25.89 -5.29 -11.44
CA THR A 616 26.65 -4.09 -11.73
C THR A 616 28.12 -4.44 -11.95
N ARG A 617 28.86 -3.54 -12.60
CA ARG A 617 30.31 -3.62 -12.76
C ARG A 617 30.94 -2.36 -12.22
N PHE A 618 31.89 -2.50 -11.31
CA PHE A 618 32.69 -1.37 -10.83
C PHE A 618 33.31 -0.60 -12.02
N PRO A 619 33.28 0.75 -12.04
CA PRO A 619 32.85 1.67 -10.97
C PRO A 619 31.39 2.17 -11.08
N GLN A 620 30.50 1.45 -11.77
CA GLN A 620 29.11 1.89 -11.94
C GLN A 620 28.32 1.81 -10.61
N PRO A 621 27.73 2.93 -10.14
CA PRO A 621 26.89 2.91 -8.94
C PRO A 621 25.58 2.17 -9.17
N VAL A 622 24.95 1.73 -8.09
CA VAL A 622 23.60 1.13 -8.08
C VAL A 622 22.67 2.07 -7.32
N MET A 623 21.48 2.33 -7.85
CA MET A 623 20.43 3.04 -7.11
C MET A 623 19.65 2.06 -6.24
N ILE A 624 19.53 2.39 -4.95
CA ILE A 624 18.72 1.68 -3.97
C ILE A 624 17.46 2.50 -3.74
N TYR A 625 16.31 1.83 -3.76
CA TYR A 625 15.00 2.42 -3.51
C TYR A 625 14.32 1.72 -2.34
N ALA A 626 13.60 2.49 -1.55
CA ALA A 626 12.70 2.03 -0.50
C ALA A 626 11.36 2.75 -0.65
N ASN A 627 10.36 2.02 -1.12
CA ASN A 627 9.00 2.51 -1.24
C ASN A 627 8.27 2.34 0.11
N VAL A 628 8.04 3.44 0.83
CA VAL A 628 7.51 3.46 2.19
C VAL A 628 6.09 4.02 2.17
N ARG A 629 5.09 3.16 2.43
CA ARG A 629 3.68 3.52 2.27
C ARG A 629 2.80 3.01 3.39
N LYS A 630 1.61 3.61 3.51
CA LYS A 630 0.48 3.09 4.26
C LYS A 630 -0.71 2.97 3.31
N GLY A 631 -0.93 1.77 2.78
CA GLY A 631 -1.81 1.58 1.61
C GLY A 631 -1.23 2.27 0.38
N ILE A 632 -1.98 3.22 -0.19
CA ILE A 632 -1.52 4.04 -1.32
C ILE A 632 -0.80 5.33 -0.90
N TYR A 633 -0.84 5.69 0.38
CA TYR A 633 -0.27 6.95 0.88
C TYR A 633 1.22 6.83 1.15
N PRO A 634 2.04 7.79 0.70
CA PRO A 634 3.44 7.85 1.07
C PRO A 634 3.60 8.20 2.55
N ILE A 635 4.58 7.58 3.22
CA ILE A 635 4.99 7.97 4.57
C ILE A 635 6.21 8.89 4.44
N LEU A 636 6.00 10.18 4.72
CA LEU A 636 7.06 11.18 4.68
C LEU A 636 7.78 11.33 6.02
N ASN A 637 8.95 11.95 5.97
CA ASN A 637 9.79 12.22 7.15
C ASN A 637 10.09 10.95 7.97
N ALA A 638 10.15 9.80 7.30
CA ALA A 638 10.65 8.57 7.89
C ALA A 638 12.18 8.56 7.85
N THR A 639 12.80 7.99 8.88
CA THR A 639 14.22 7.65 8.87
C THR A 639 14.38 6.29 8.22
N VAL A 640 14.94 6.29 7.00
CA VAL A 640 15.11 5.09 6.17
C VAL A 640 16.60 4.81 6.00
N THR A 641 17.05 3.66 6.52
CA THR A 641 18.45 3.24 6.43
C THR A 641 18.55 1.88 5.74
N ALA A 642 19.33 1.80 4.68
CA ALA A 642 19.68 0.56 4.00
C ALA A 642 20.96 -0.03 4.60
N ALA A 643 20.91 -1.29 5.04
CA ALA A 643 22.06 -2.10 5.41
C ALA A 643 22.43 -3.01 4.24
N ILE A 644 23.63 -2.79 3.68
CA ILE A 644 24.20 -3.57 2.58
C ILE A 644 25.22 -4.55 3.16
N GLU A 645 24.96 -5.85 3.05
CA GLU A 645 25.85 -6.91 3.54
C GLU A 645 26.62 -7.56 2.38
N PRO A 646 27.93 -7.30 2.21
CA PRO A 646 28.76 -8.02 1.25
C PRO A 646 29.06 -9.45 1.73
N GLU A 647 29.45 -10.29 0.78
CA GLU A 647 29.88 -11.67 1.01
C GLU A 647 31.08 -11.79 1.96
N ALA A 648 32.07 -10.91 1.82
CA ALA A 648 33.30 -10.93 2.61
C ALA A 648 33.75 -9.50 2.96
N ALA A 649 33.00 -8.82 3.84
CA ALA A 649 33.38 -7.55 4.50
C ALA A 649 32.31 -7.15 5.54
N ASP A 650 32.54 -6.09 6.30
CA ASP A 650 31.53 -5.55 7.23
C ASP A 650 30.34 -4.92 6.47
N PRO A 651 29.13 -4.95 7.05
CA PRO A 651 27.97 -4.28 6.46
C PRO A 651 28.16 -2.77 6.35
N VAL A 652 27.60 -2.18 5.30
CA VAL A 652 27.58 -0.73 5.10
C VAL A 652 26.17 -0.23 5.36
N ALA A 653 26.01 0.78 6.21
CA ALA A 653 24.75 1.49 6.41
C ALA A 653 24.68 2.72 5.50
N LEU A 654 23.52 2.96 4.88
CA LEU A 654 23.29 4.03 3.94
C LEU A 654 21.90 4.65 4.18
N ASP A 655 21.84 5.92 4.57
CA ASP A 655 20.56 6.62 4.70
C ASP A 655 20.00 6.97 3.33
N LEU A 656 18.71 6.67 3.12
CA LEU A 656 17.96 6.98 1.90
C LEU A 656 17.11 8.23 2.13
N PHE A 657 16.89 9.02 1.07
CA PHE A 657 16.18 10.30 1.16
C PHE A 657 15.04 10.38 0.14
N ASP A 658 13.95 11.04 0.57
CA ASP A 658 12.81 11.44 -0.26
C ASP A 658 12.77 12.98 -0.26
N ASN A 659 13.61 13.60 -1.09
CA ASN A 659 13.88 15.04 -1.12
C ASN A 659 13.90 15.65 -2.54
N GLY A 660 13.66 14.86 -3.58
CA GLY A 660 13.73 15.20 -4.99
C GLY A 660 15.14 15.54 -5.47
N ALA A 661 16.18 14.97 -4.86
CA ALA A 661 17.56 15.21 -5.26
C ALA A 661 18.35 13.92 -5.54
N GLY A 662 19.15 13.96 -6.61
CA GLY A 662 20.11 12.90 -6.94
C GLY A 662 19.43 11.64 -7.46
N ALA A 663 19.50 10.56 -6.67
CA ALA A 663 18.83 9.30 -7.04
C ALA A 663 17.31 9.41 -6.89
N ASP A 664 16.85 10.32 -6.04
CA ASP A 664 15.45 10.63 -5.87
C ASP A 664 15.06 11.75 -6.83
N ILE A 665 14.09 11.47 -7.68
CA ILE A 665 13.68 12.38 -8.75
C ILE A 665 12.36 13.09 -8.44
N ILE A 666 11.57 12.62 -7.48
CA ILE A 666 10.28 13.21 -7.11
C ILE A 666 10.27 13.39 -5.61
N LYS A 667 10.27 14.65 -5.19
CA LYS A 667 10.21 14.98 -3.77
C LYS A 667 8.86 14.57 -3.17
N ASN A 668 8.92 14.01 -1.96
CA ASN A 668 7.79 13.68 -1.12
C ASN A 668 6.86 12.61 -1.73
N ASP A 669 7.34 11.68 -2.55
CA ASP A 669 6.49 10.63 -3.15
C ASP A 669 6.47 9.31 -2.34
N GLY A 670 7.16 9.28 -1.20
CA GLY A 670 7.32 8.11 -0.34
C GLY A 670 8.39 7.12 -0.82
N ILE A 671 9.14 7.44 -1.88
CA ILE A 671 10.23 6.61 -2.40
C ILE A 671 11.56 7.22 -1.98
N TYR A 672 12.13 6.63 -0.94
CA TYR A 672 13.45 7.03 -0.45
C TYR A 672 14.51 6.35 -1.28
N SER A 673 15.48 7.11 -1.79
CA SER A 673 16.51 6.53 -2.64
C SER A 673 17.90 7.17 -2.50
N ARG A 674 18.93 6.41 -2.90
CA ARG A 674 20.34 6.86 -2.90
C ARG A 674 21.22 5.99 -3.80
N TYR A 675 22.32 6.57 -4.30
CA TYR A 675 23.38 5.83 -4.98
C TYR A 675 24.28 5.08 -3.99
N PHE A 676 24.55 3.82 -4.30
CA PHE A 676 25.57 2.98 -3.65
C PHE A 676 26.72 2.70 -4.61
N PHE A 677 27.95 2.97 -4.16
CA PHE A 677 29.18 2.81 -4.95
C PHE A 677 30.36 2.25 -4.13
N SER A 678 30.14 1.94 -2.85
CA SER A 678 31.18 1.48 -1.92
C SER A 678 31.29 -0.05 -1.94
N PHE A 679 31.72 -0.62 -3.07
CA PHE A 679 31.88 -2.05 -3.23
C PHE A 679 33.21 -2.52 -2.60
N ALA A 680 33.15 -3.24 -1.49
CA ALA A 680 34.34 -3.74 -0.79
C ALA A 680 35.00 -4.92 -1.52
N VAL A 681 34.18 -5.81 -2.11
CA VAL A 681 34.62 -7.04 -2.78
C VAL A 681 33.76 -7.36 -4.01
N ASN A 682 34.29 -8.15 -4.93
CA ASN A 682 33.46 -8.78 -5.96
C ASN A 682 32.67 -9.93 -5.34
N GLY A 683 31.37 -10.03 -5.62
CA GLY A 683 30.53 -11.10 -5.09
C GLY A 683 29.08 -10.68 -4.94
N ARG A 684 28.35 -11.42 -4.10
CA ARG A 684 26.94 -11.13 -3.79
C ARG A 684 26.82 -10.10 -2.67
N TYR A 685 25.76 -9.31 -2.74
CA TYR A 685 25.39 -8.31 -1.75
C TYR A 685 23.94 -8.51 -1.36
N SER A 686 23.67 -8.53 -0.06
CA SER A 686 22.31 -8.52 0.48
C SER A 686 21.91 -7.10 0.85
N LEU A 687 20.65 -6.75 0.60
CA LEU A 687 20.07 -5.44 0.93
C LEU A 687 18.93 -5.64 1.93
N LYS A 688 19.03 -4.97 3.07
CA LYS A 688 17.97 -4.86 4.06
C LYS A 688 17.67 -3.39 4.31
N VAL A 689 16.40 -3.01 4.40
CA VAL A 689 15.99 -1.64 4.71
C VAL A 689 15.29 -1.62 6.06
N HIS A 690 15.71 -0.69 6.91
CA HIS A 690 15.09 -0.39 8.18
C HIS A 690 14.40 0.96 8.09
N VAL A 691 13.12 1.00 8.47
CA VAL A 691 12.31 2.22 8.48
C VAL A 691 11.85 2.49 9.90
N SER A 692 12.05 3.72 10.35
CA SER A 692 11.50 4.20 11.62
C SER A 692 10.86 5.57 11.41
N HIS A 693 9.74 5.82 12.08
CA HIS A 693 9.03 7.08 11.99
C HIS A 693 8.69 7.58 13.39
N SER A 694 9.11 8.80 13.73
CA SER A 694 8.83 9.40 15.03
C SER A 694 7.42 9.99 15.03
N PRO A 695 6.56 9.68 16.01
CA PRO A 695 5.18 10.18 16.07
C PRO A 695 5.07 11.70 16.29
N SER A 696 6.19 12.40 16.53
CA SER A 696 6.25 13.86 16.72
C SER A 696 6.20 14.68 15.43
N ILE A 697 6.28 14.03 14.26
CA ILE A 697 6.23 14.68 12.95
C ILE A 697 5.01 14.12 12.22
N SER A 698 4.01 14.97 11.96
CA SER A 698 2.85 14.65 11.12
C SER A 698 3.33 14.31 9.70
N GLY A 699 3.70 13.05 9.45
CA GLY A 699 4.41 12.62 8.23
C GLY A 699 3.54 12.03 7.13
N LEU A 700 2.22 11.93 7.33
CA LEU A 700 1.32 11.60 6.23
C LEU A 700 1.08 12.86 5.41
N ALA A 701 1.78 12.98 4.28
CA ALA A 701 1.43 13.98 3.30
C ALA A 701 0.49 13.39 2.25
N TYR A 702 -0.38 14.26 1.77
CA TYR A 702 -1.24 14.02 0.62
C TYR A 702 -0.52 14.36 -0.69
N SER A 703 0.80 14.18 -0.75
CA SER A 703 1.54 14.34 -2.00
C SER A 703 1.08 13.28 -2.99
N ILE A 704 0.77 13.72 -4.20
CA ILE A 704 0.34 12.87 -5.31
C ILE A 704 1.58 12.05 -5.74
N PRO A 705 1.59 10.72 -5.58
CA PRO A 705 2.70 9.91 -6.05
C PRO A 705 2.52 9.69 -7.56
N GLY A 706 3.24 10.47 -8.37
CA GLY A 706 3.44 10.18 -9.79
C GLY A 706 2.54 10.93 -10.77
N SER A 707 2.86 10.75 -12.05
CA SER A 707 2.17 11.30 -13.21
C SER A 707 0.71 10.83 -13.25
N ARG A 708 -0.21 11.72 -13.61
CA ARG A 708 -1.65 11.44 -13.62
C ARG A 708 -2.30 11.89 -14.92
N ALA A 709 -3.38 11.22 -15.29
CA ALA A 709 -4.22 11.69 -16.37
C ALA A 709 -4.83 13.04 -16.00
N MET A 710 -4.80 14.00 -16.93
CA MET A 710 -5.38 15.32 -16.67
C MET A 710 -6.90 15.20 -16.48
N TYR A 711 -7.39 15.47 -15.28
CA TYR A 711 -8.82 15.69 -15.03
C TYR A 711 -9.19 17.06 -15.58
N VAL A 712 -10.21 17.11 -16.44
CA VAL A 712 -10.71 18.38 -16.95
C VAL A 712 -12.05 18.70 -16.32
N PRO A 713 -12.11 19.73 -15.45
CA PRO A 713 -13.36 20.15 -14.84
C PRO A 713 -14.35 20.80 -15.84
N GLY A 714 -13.87 21.37 -16.94
CA GLY A 714 -14.75 21.98 -17.94
C GLY A 714 -14.07 22.30 -19.25
N TYR A 715 -14.87 22.51 -20.29
CA TYR A 715 -14.44 22.87 -21.63
C TYR A 715 -15.36 23.94 -22.21
N ILE A 716 -14.96 24.56 -23.32
CA ILE A 716 -15.84 25.46 -24.07
C ILE A 716 -16.47 24.65 -25.20
N ALA A 717 -17.80 24.59 -25.25
CA ALA A 717 -18.54 24.10 -26.40
C ALA A 717 -19.36 25.23 -27.01
N ASN A 718 -19.20 25.47 -28.31
CA ASN A 718 -19.93 26.50 -29.06
C ASN A 718 -19.85 27.92 -28.44
N GLY A 719 -18.72 28.27 -27.84
CA GLY A 719 -18.49 29.59 -27.22
C GLY A 719 -19.06 29.74 -25.80
N VAL A 720 -19.62 28.68 -25.21
CA VAL A 720 -20.15 28.66 -23.83
C VAL A 720 -19.33 27.67 -23.00
N PRO A 721 -18.88 28.03 -21.78
CA PRO A 721 -18.32 27.08 -20.83
C PRO A 721 -19.36 25.99 -20.50
N ALA A 722 -19.04 24.73 -20.76
CA ALA A 722 -19.87 23.56 -20.49
C ALA A 722 -19.03 22.45 -19.83
N GLY A 723 -19.61 21.75 -18.86
CA GLY A 723 -18.92 20.77 -17.99
C GLY A 723 -19.29 21.02 -16.51
N PRO A 724 -19.14 20.02 -15.62
CA PRO A 724 -19.38 20.22 -14.19
C PRO A 724 -18.34 21.21 -13.67
N HIS A 725 -18.74 22.48 -13.51
CA HIS A 725 -17.82 23.48 -13.00
C HIS A 725 -17.21 22.96 -11.70
N PRO A 726 -15.87 22.93 -11.58
CA PRO A 726 -15.27 22.65 -10.31
C PRO A 726 -15.74 23.79 -9.42
N ASP A 727 -16.55 23.45 -8.45
CA ASP A 727 -16.72 24.33 -7.33
C ASP A 727 -15.33 24.47 -6.73
N VAL A 728 -14.79 25.68 -6.88
CA VAL A 728 -13.50 26.13 -6.37
C VAL A 728 -13.72 27.22 -5.33
N PHE A 729 -14.98 27.51 -5.01
CA PHE A 729 -15.37 28.64 -4.19
C PHE A 729 -15.86 28.13 -2.85
N PRO A 730 -14.97 27.99 -1.86
CA PRO A 730 -15.41 27.55 -0.55
C PRO A 730 -16.40 28.57 0.06
N PRO A 731 -17.18 28.15 1.07
CA PRO A 731 -17.98 29.07 1.87
C PRO A 731 -17.12 30.23 2.41
N CYS A 732 -17.72 31.40 2.62
CA CYS A 732 -16.98 32.54 3.16
C CYS A 732 -16.58 32.31 4.62
N LYS A 733 -15.52 33.03 5.07
CA LYS A 733 -15.08 32.97 6.46
C LYS A 733 -16.15 33.57 7.38
N ILE A 734 -16.56 32.81 8.39
CA ILE A 734 -17.40 33.30 9.48
C ILE A 734 -16.58 34.28 10.35
N THR A 735 -17.08 35.50 10.53
CA THR A 735 -16.35 36.57 11.25
C THR A 735 -17.06 37.07 12.51
N ASP A 736 -18.30 36.65 12.73
CA ASP A 736 -19.17 37.09 13.83
C ASP A 736 -19.53 35.94 14.80
N LEU A 737 -18.69 34.88 14.85
CA LEU A 737 -18.92 33.76 15.76
C LEU A 737 -18.90 34.24 17.21
N HIS A 738 -19.96 33.91 17.94
CA HIS A 738 -20.15 34.24 19.34
C HIS A 738 -20.54 32.99 20.13
N ALA A 739 -20.07 32.87 21.37
CA ALA A 739 -20.34 31.75 22.26
C ALA A 739 -20.82 32.26 23.62
N VAL A 740 -21.92 31.70 24.13
CA VAL A 740 -22.51 32.02 25.44
C VAL A 740 -22.76 30.73 26.19
N GLU A 741 -22.39 30.68 27.47
CA GLU A 741 -22.80 29.59 28.35
C GLU A 741 -24.23 29.83 28.86
N VAL A 742 -25.08 28.82 28.73
CA VAL A 742 -26.46 28.81 29.26
C VAL A 742 -26.71 27.42 29.89
N GLU A 743 -27.00 27.38 31.19
CA GLU A 743 -27.43 26.15 31.90
C GLU A 743 -26.54 24.90 31.63
N GLU A 744 -25.21 25.04 31.78
CA GLU A 744 -24.18 24.01 31.52
C GLU A 744 -23.98 23.60 30.05
N GLU A 745 -24.62 24.29 29.11
CA GLU A 745 -24.39 24.13 27.68
C GLU A 745 -23.80 25.40 27.07
N VAL A 746 -23.11 25.24 25.94
CA VAL A 746 -22.51 26.34 25.19
C VAL A 746 -23.36 26.57 23.95
N THR A 747 -24.02 27.72 23.89
CA THR A 747 -24.77 28.20 22.73
C THR A 747 -23.88 29.07 21.86
N LEU A 748 -23.67 28.63 20.62
CA LEU A 748 -22.97 29.34 19.58
C LEU A 748 -23.96 30.09 18.69
N SER A 749 -23.58 31.28 18.22
CA SER A 749 -24.35 32.02 17.21
C SER A 749 -23.43 32.70 16.20
N TRP A 750 -23.78 32.63 14.91
CA TRP A 750 -23.03 33.26 13.81
C TRP A 750 -23.96 33.54 12.62
N THR A 751 -23.48 34.27 11.62
CA THR A 751 -24.18 34.43 10.34
C THR A 751 -23.79 33.32 9.37
N ALA A 752 -24.78 32.60 8.82
CA ALA A 752 -24.58 31.49 7.89
C ALA A 752 -23.80 31.93 6.64
N PRO A 753 -22.71 31.23 6.26
CA PRO A 753 -22.09 31.40 4.96
C PRO A 753 -22.88 30.64 3.87
N GLY A 754 -22.52 30.89 2.61
CA GLY A 754 -23.08 30.19 1.46
C GLY A 754 -22.51 28.79 1.26
N GLU A 755 -22.98 28.17 0.18
CA GLU A 755 -22.30 27.06 -0.52
C GLU A 755 -21.01 27.62 -1.13
N ASP A 756 -21.15 28.69 -1.93
CA ASP A 756 -20.04 29.41 -2.55
C ASP A 756 -19.98 30.83 -1.98
N TYR A 757 -18.96 31.15 -1.20
CA TYR A 757 -18.86 32.42 -0.45
C TYR A 757 -20.12 32.77 0.37
N ASP A 758 -20.94 33.70 -0.11
CA ASP A 758 -22.17 34.20 0.51
C ASP A 758 -23.44 33.82 -0.27
N GLN A 759 -23.36 32.85 -1.19
CA GLN A 759 -24.48 32.35 -1.98
C GLN A 759 -24.82 30.90 -1.67
N GLY A 760 -26.12 30.58 -1.58
CA GLY A 760 -26.59 29.22 -1.25
C GLY A 760 -26.62 28.96 0.27
N HIS A 761 -26.31 27.73 0.67
CA HIS A 761 -26.12 27.35 2.07
C HIS A 761 -24.96 26.38 2.19
N ALA A 762 -24.21 26.45 3.29
CA ALA A 762 -23.18 25.44 3.55
C ALA A 762 -23.79 24.02 3.59
N ASN A 763 -23.00 23.00 3.28
CA ASN A 763 -23.41 21.61 3.40
C ASN A 763 -23.26 21.10 4.84
N SER A 764 -22.20 21.51 5.54
CA SER A 764 -22.01 21.19 6.96
C SER A 764 -21.04 22.15 7.66
N TYR A 765 -20.93 22.03 8.99
CA TYR A 765 -19.98 22.77 9.80
C TYR A 765 -19.08 21.82 10.60
N GLU A 766 -17.79 22.17 10.68
CA GLU A 766 -16.82 21.59 11.57
C GLU A 766 -16.55 22.56 12.72
N ILE A 767 -17.01 22.18 13.92
CA ILE A 767 -16.92 23.00 15.14
C ILE A 767 -15.90 22.35 16.06
N ARG A 768 -14.90 23.11 16.53
CA ARG A 768 -13.85 22.59 17.41
C ARG A 768 -13.60 23.46 18.63
N ILE A 769 -13.15 22.83 19.71
CA ILE A 769 -12.90 23.48 21.01
C ILE A 769 -11.50 23.16 21.59
N SER A 770 -10.95 24.10 22.36
CA SER A 770 -9.63 23.98 23.02
C SER A 770 -9.57 24.72 24.37
N LYS A 771 -8.74 24.24 25.31
CA LYS A 771 -8.34 24.96 26.55
C LYS A 771 -7.25 26.00 26.29
N SER A 772 -6.52 25.86 25.19
CA SER A 772 -5.40 26.72 24.79
C SER A 772 -5.79 27.53 23.56
N LEU A 773 -5.71 28.86 23.67
CA LEU A 773 -5.89 29.78 22.56
C LEU A 773 -4.86 29.52 21.45
N GLN A 774 -3.61 29.24 21.84
CA GLN A 774 -2.53 28.97 20.89
C GLN A 774 -2.82 27.71 20.07
N ASN A 775 -3.30 26.63 20.71
CA ASN A 775 -3.53 25.37 20.02
C ASN A 775 -4.66 25.47 18.99
N ILE A 776 -5.73 26.22 19.27
CA ILE A 776 -6.82 26.39 18.31
C ILE A 776 -6.48 27.37 17.18
N GLN A 777 -5.50 28.26 17.40
CA GLN A 777 -4.97 29.17 16.38
C GLN A 777 -3.99 28.47 15.43
N ASP A 778 -3.01 27.76 15.98
CA ASP A 778 -1.92 27.15 15.21
C ASP A 778 -2.30 25.78 14.64
N ASP A 779 -3.23 25.06 15.27
CA ASP A 779 -3.54 23.66 14.95
C ASP A 779 -5.02 23.32 15.16
N PHE A 780 -5.88 23.99 14.37
CA PHE A 780 -7.32 23.75 14.39
C PHE A 780 -7.69 22.27 14.20
N ASN A 781 -6.99 21.53 13.32
CA ASN A 781 -7.35 20.14 12.98
C ASN A 781 -7.03 19.12 14.08
N ASN A 782 -6.27 19.49 15.13
CA ASN A 782 -6.03 18.65 16.31
C ASN A 782 -6.84 19.08 17.54
N ALA A 783 -7.58 20.19 17.47
CA ALA A 783 -8.52 20.60 18.52
C ALA A 783 -9.71 19.63 18.62
N ILE A 784 -10.39 19.60 19.78
CA ILE A 784 -11.43 18.61 20.05
C ILE A 784 -12.68 18.90 19.21
N LEU A 785 -13.11 17.92 18.42
CA LEU A 785 -14.26 18.04 17.53
C LEU A 785 -15.57 17.96 18.32
N VAL A 786 -16.46 18.94 18.10
CA VAL A 786 -17.82 18.96 18.62
C VAL A 786 -18.74 18.21 17.67
N ASN A 787 -19.62 17.37 18.21
CA ASN A 787 -20.62 16.68 17.41
C ASN A 787 -21.69 17.68 16.90
N ALA A 788 -21.55 18.12 15.66
CA ALA A 788 -22.47 19.01 14.97
C ALA A 788 -23.47 18.28 14.05
N SER A 789 -23.65 16.95 14.18
CA SER A 789 -24.49 16.15 13.27
C SER A 789 -25.99 16.52 13.30
N LYS A 790 -26.44 17.31 14.29
CA LYS A 790 -27.82 17.80 14.41
C LYS A 790 -28.02 19.21 13.84
N LEU A 791 -26.94 19.86 13.37
CA LEU A 791 -26.97 21.20 12.82
C LEU A 791 -27.27 21.11 11.31
N ASN A 792 -28.37 21.73 10.89
CA ASN A 792 -28.74 21.84 9.48
C ASN A 792 -28.43 23.27 9.02
N PRO A 793 -27.40 23.48 8.19
CA PRO A 793 -27.02 24.82 7.76
C PRO A 793 -28.17 25.56 7.08
N GLN A 794 -28.30 26.83 7.39
CA GLN A 794 -29.34 27.72 6.87
C GLN A 794 -28.82 28.52 5.69
N GLN A 795 -29.74 29.21 4.99
CA GLN A 795 -29.39 30.05 3.84
C GLN A 795 -28.42 31.18 4.24
N ALA A 796 -27.48 31.50 3.36
CA ALA A 796 -26.48 32.53 3.58
C ALA A 796 -27.10 33.86 4.06
N GLY A 797 -26.46 34.49 5.04
CA GLY A 797 -26.93 35.75 5.63
C GLY A 797 -27.98 35.60 6.74
N THR A 798 -28.48 34.39 7.00
CA THR A 798 -29.35 34.12 8.15
C THR A 798 -28.55 33.88 9.43
N LYS A 799 -29.15 34.12 10.60
CA LYS A 799 -28.50 33.85 11.89
C LYS A 799 -28.66 32.38 12.26
N GLU A 800 -27.54 31.70 12.51
CA GLU A 800 -27.50 30.34 13.04
C GLU A 800 -27.28 30.32 14.55
N VAL A 801 -27.86 29.30 15.19
CA VAL A 801 -27.72 29.03 16.62
C VAL A 801 -27.51 27.53 16.82
N PHE A 802 -26.46 27.16 17.54
CA PHE A 802 -26.15 25.77 17.85
C PHE A 802 -25.72 25.61 19.30
N THR A 803 -26.35 24.68 20.02
CA THR A 803 -26.03 24.42 21.43
C THR A 803 -25.41 23.04 21.60
N PHE A 804 -24.33 22.96 22.36
CA PHE A 804 -23.67 21.68 22.70
C PHE A 804 -23.25 21.62 24.16
N SER A 805 -23.17 20.40 24.71
CA SER A 805 -22.71 20.17 26.08
C SER A 805 -21.21 19.88 26.13
N PRO A 806 -20.39 20.66 26.87
CA PRO A 806 -18.95 20.49 26.98
C PRO A 806 -18.53 19.38 27.97
N ARG A 807 -19.45 18.54 28.46
CA ARG A 807 -19.24 17.53 29.54
C ARG A 807 -18.11 16.52 29.30
N LEU A 808 -17.62 16.36 28.06
CA LEU A 808 -16.43 15.54 27.74
C LEU A 808 -15.09 16.23 28.10
N PHE A 809 -15.11 17.51 28.47
CA PHE A 809 -13.92 18.37 28.62
C PHE A 809 -13.50 18.59 30.10
N THR A 810 -14.37 18.24 31.05
CA THR A 810 -14.20 18.45 32.50
C THR A 810 -13.72 17.22 33.27
N ASN A 811 -13.70 16.02 32.66
CA ASN A 811 -13.26 14.79 33.30
C ASN A 811 -11.86 14.37 32.83
N GLY A 812 -10.85 15.19 33.13
CA GLY A 812 -9.44 14.80 33.09
C GLY A 812 -8.90 14.66 34.51
N PRO A 813 -8.11 13.63 34.86
CA PRO A 813 -7.61 13.42 36.21
C PRO A 813 -6.40 14.32 36.45
N ASP A 814 -6.61 15.61 36.71
CA ASP A 814 -5.54 16.46 37.21
C ASP A 814 -6.04 17.33 38.37
N HIS A 815 -5.37 17.13 39.49
CA HIS A 815 -5.32 17.93 40.71
C HIS A 815 -6.57 17.98 41.62
N GLN A 816 -6.32 17.45 42.83
CA GLN A 816 -7.09 17.61 44.05
C GLN A 816 -7.18 19.10 44.41
N PRO A 817 -8.38 19.68 44.62
CA PRO A 817 -8.50 21.11 44.87
C PRO A 817 -8.10 21.41 46.32
N ASP A 818 -6.93 22.04 46.48
CA ASP A 818 -6.68 22.89 47.63
C ASP A 818 -7.60 24.11 47.56
N GLY A 819 -8.07 24.55 48.73
CA GLY A 819 -9.21 25.44 48.87
C GLY A 819 -9.09 26.82 48.19
N GLU A 820 -10.28 27.38 47.97
CA GLU A 820 -10.55 28.81 47.75
C GLU A 820 -10.05 29.47 46.44
N THR A 821 -10.38 28.90 45.28
CA THR A 821 -10.55 29.73 44.05
C THR A 821 -11.61 29.13 43.11
N GLN A 822 -12.61 29.93 42.72
CA GLN A 822 -13.52 29.62 41.61
C GLN A 822 -12.71 29.58 40.30
N GLU A 823 -12.29 28.41 39.84
CA GLU A 823 -11.61 28.28 38.54
C GLU A 823 -12.63 28.34 37.39
N SER A 824 -12.80 29.53 36.80
CA SER A 824 -13.52 29.66 35.53
C SER A 824 -12.74 28.91 34.45
N HIS A 825 -13.30 27.83 33.91
CA HIS A 825 -12.66 27.09 32.84
C HIS A 825 -12.95 27.78 31.51
N ARG A 826 -11.98 28.49 30.95
CA ARG A 826 -12.13 29.13 29.64
C ARG A 826 -12.03 28.10 28.53
N ILE A 827 -12.96 28.17 27.59
CA ILE A 827 -12.91 27.40 26.35
C ILE A 827 -12.85 28.36 25.17
N TYR A 828 -12.07 27.97 24.17
CA TYR A 828 -11.96 28.65 22.88
C TYR A 828 -12.64 27.77 21.83
N VAL A 829 -13.51 28.37 21.03
CA VAL A 829 -14.32 27.71 20.00
C VAL A 829 -14.03 28.36 18.65
N ALA A 830 -13.84 27.53 17.63
CA ALA A 830 -13.73 27.98 16.25
C ALA A 830 -14.53 27.06 15.32
N ILE A 831 -14.99 27.61 14.20
CA ILE A 831 -15.85 26.92 13.23
C ILE A 831 -15.28 27.05 11.82
N ARG A 832 -15.53 26.02 11.02
CA ARG A 832 -15.29 26.00 9.58
C ARG A 832 -16.54 25.48 8.86
N ALA A 833 -17.06 26.23 7.90
CA ALA A 833 -18.10 25.77 6.98
C ALA A 833 -17.51 24.95 5.83
N ILE A 834 -18.29 23.98 5.36
CA ILE A 834 -17.94 23.00 4.31
C ILE A 834 -19.08 22.98 3.28
N ASP A 835 -18.77 23.03 1.99
CA ASP A 835 -19.75 22.90 0.90
C ASP A 835 -20.06 21.44 0.52
N ARG A 836 -20.85 21.25 -0.54
CA ARG A 836 -21.26 19.91 -1.00
C ARG A 836 -20.15 19.13 -1.71
N ASN A 837 -19.12 19.83 -2.19
CA ASN A 837 -17.94 19.30 -2.86
C ASN A 837 -16.74 19.17 -1.90
N SER A 838 -16.99 19.36 -0.60
CA SER A 838 -16.03 19.26 0.50
C SER A 838 -14.94 20.34 0.54
N LEU A 839 -15.09 21.48 -0.15
CA LEU A 839 -14.20 22.62 0.12
C LEU A 839 -14.56 23.26 1.44
N LYS A 840 -13.54 23.88 2.02
CA LYS A 840 -13.51 24.31 3.40
C LYS A 840 -13.23 25.81 3.44
N SER A 841 -14.09 26.54 4.13
CA SER A 841 -13.82 27.94 4.47
C SER A 841 -12.56 28.10 5.32
N ALA A 842 -12.02 29.31 5.38
CA ALA A 842 -11.03 29.65 6.40
C ALA A 842 -11.65 29.54 7.81
N VAL A 843 -10.83 29.19 8.81
CA VAL A 843 -11.26 29.11 10.21
C VAL A 843 -11.82 30.47 10.65
N SER A 844 -12.95 30.42 11.37
CA SER A 844 -13.67 31.60 11.87
C SER A 844 -12.82 32.48 12.79
N ASN A 845 -13.38 33.62 13.23
CA ASN A 845 -12.91 34.22 14.48
C ASN A 845 -13.07 33.22 15.64
N ILE A 846 -12.20 33.31 16.65
CA ILE A 846 -12.26 32.42 17.82
C ILE A 846 -13.21 33.05 18.84
N ALA A 847 -14.27 32.33 19.19
CA ALA A 847 -15.17 32.71 20.26
C ALA A 847 -14.68 32.14 21.60
N GLN A 848 -14.79 32.91 22.66
CA GLN A 848 -14.43 32.48 24.02
C GLN A 848 -15.70 32.35 24.86
N ALA A 849 -15.87 31.21 25.53
CA ALA A 849 -16.86 31.05 26.60
C ALA A 849 -16.15 30.70 27.90
N SER A 850 -16.66 31.21 29.02
CA SER A 850 -16.16 30.84 30.36
C SER A 850 -17.18 29.88 30.95
N LEU A 851 -16.74 28.66 31.27
CA LEU A 851 -17.57 27.66 31.92
C LEU A 851 -17.53 27.87 33.43
N PHE A 852 -18.68 28.10 34.03
CA PHE A 852 -18.84 28.14 35.47
C PHE A 852 -19.20 26.75 35.97
N ILE A 853 -18.20 25.98 36.39
CA ILE A 853 -18.42 24.73 37.11
C ILE A 853 -18.70 25.09 38.57
N PRO A 854 -19.91 24.88 39.09
CA PRO A 854 -20.14 25.03 40.52
C PRO A 854 -19.22 24.02 41.23
N PRO A 855 -18.54 24.37 42.33
CA PRO A 855 -17.77 23.39 43.09
C PRO A 855 -18.71 22.23 43.44
N ASN A 856 -18.27 21.01 43.11
CA ASN A 856 -18.98 19.77 43.44
C ASN A 856 -19.52 19.88 44.87
N SER A 857 -20.84 19.99 45.01
CA SER A 857 -21.50 19.80 46.28
C SER A 857 -21.35 18.34 46.64
N ALA A 858 -20.22 18.01 47.28
CA ALA A 858 -20.12 16.84 48.11
C ALA A 858 -21.30 16.89 49.08
N LEU A 859 -22.29 16.02 48.83
CA LEU A 859 -23.35 15.61 49.76
C LEU A 859 -23.70 16.64 50.84
N ILE A 860 -24.37 17.73 50.45
CA ILE A 860 -25.40 18.25 51.34
C ILE A 860 -26.56 17.27 51.17
N LEU A 861 -26.59 16.32 52.10
CA LEU A 861 -27.77 15.63 52.55
C LEU A 861 -29.01 16.48 52.25
N ASP A 862 -29.76 16.10 51.22
CA ASP A 862 -31.01 16.75 50.87
C ASP A 862 -32.04 16.40 51.96
N ARG A 863 -31.92 17.15 53.06
CA ARG A 863 -32.86 17.17 54.17
C ARG A 863 -34.25 17.55 53.64
N ASP A 864 -34.33 18.19 52.48
CA ASP A 864 -35.57 18.63 51.85
C ASP A 864 -36.15 17.59 50.87
N ASN A 865 -35.39 16.73 50.19
CA ASN A 865 -35.94 15.55 49.49
C ASN A 865 -36.31 14.42 50.45
N LEU A 866 -35.67 14.27 51.62
CA LEU A 866 -36.10 13.28 52.60
C LEU A 866 -37.38 13.74 53.32
N ILE A 867 -37.53 15.04 53.59
CA ILE A 867 -38.78 15.62 54.09
C ILE A 867 -39.84 15.61 52.98
N LEU A 868 -39.52 15.94 51.73
CA LEU A 868 -40.50 15.94 50.63
C LEU A 868 -40.89 14.53 50.21
N LYS A 869 -39.97 13.55 50.14
CA LYS A 869 -40.29 12.13 49.96
C LYS A 869 -40.99 11.57 51.20
N GLY A 870 -40.63 12.01 52.40
CA GLY A 870 -41.32 11.66 53.65
C GLY A 870 -42.75 12.20 53.69
N VAL A 871 -42.98 13.43 53.23
CA VAL A 871 -44.30 14.07 53.11
C VAL A 871 -45.08 13.47 51.95
N LEU A 872 -44.49 13.18 50.79
CA LEU A 872 -45.16 12.51 49.67
C LEU A 872 -45.50 11.05 49.98
N THR A 873 -44.63 10.33 50.71
CA THR A 873 -44.95 8.98 51.20
C THR A 873 -45.97 9.02 52.32
N ALA A 874 -45.94 10.00 53.22
CA ALA A 874 -46.98 10.19 54.24
C ALA A 874 -48.32 10.64 53.64
N VAL A 875 -48.34 11.55 52.66
CA VAL A 875 -49.54 11.99 51.92
C VAL A 875 -50.05 10.87 51.02
N GLY A 876 -49.16 10.06 50.44
CA GLY A 876 -49.50 8.84 49.72
C GLY A 876 -50.09 7.77 50.64
N LEU A 877 -49.50 7.54 51.81
CA LEU A 877 -50.02 6.62 52.84
C LEU A 877 -51.34 7.13 53.42
N ILE A 878 -51.49 8.43 53.71
CA ILE A 878 -52.75 9.04 54.14
C ILE A 878 -53.77 8.97 53.01
N GLY A 879 -53.37 9.16 51.75
CA GLY A 879 -54.22 8.99 50.58
C GLY A 879 -54.70 7.56 50.43
N ILE A 880 -53.83 6.56 50.61
CA ILE A 880 -54.16 5.13 50.59
C ILE A 880 -54.99 4.75 51.82
N ILE A 881 -54.73 5.32 53.00
CA ILE A 881 -55.54 5.12 54.21
C ILE A 881 -56.92 5.76 54.04
N CYS A 882 -57.02 6.96 53.47
CA CYS A 882 -58.29 7.60 53.14
C CYS A 882 -59.02 6.82 52.04
N LEU A 883 -58.33 6.33 51.01
CA LEU A 883 -58.92 5.53 49.95
C LEU A 883 -59.36 4.17 50.48
N THR A 884 -58.59 3.52 51.36
CA THR A 884 -58.98 2.27 52.02
C THR A 884 -60.08 2.51 53.04
N ILE A 885 -60.11 3.62 53.78
CA ILE A 885 -61.25 3.99 54.63
C ILE A 885 -62.49 4.29 53.77
N VAL A 886 -62.37 4.99 52.64
CA VAL A 886 -63.49 5.27 51.73
C VAL A 886 -63.95 4.01 51.03
N VAL A 887 -63.05 3.14 50.58
CA VAL A 887 -63.37 1.84 50.00
C VAL A 887 -63.95 0.91 51.06
N THR A 888 -63.41 0.88 52.28
CA THR A 888 -63.96 0.10 53.39
C THR A 888 -65.28 0.67 53.88
N HIS A 889 -65.49 1.99 53.84
CA HIS A 889 -66.75 2.66 54.14
C HIS A 889 -67.77 2.48 53.01
N CYS A 890 -67.35 2.43 51.75
CA CYS A 890 -68.18 2.09 50.59
C CYS A 890 -68.52 0.60 50.56
N ILE A 891 -67.61 -0.28 50.97
CA ILE A 891 -67.84 -1.72 51.12
C ILE A 891 -68.73 -1.96 52.35
N LEU A 892 -68.51 -1.29 53.48
CA LEU A 892 -69.37 -1.35 54.67
C LEU A 892 -70.73 -0.69 54.43
N ASN A 893 -70.84 0.37 53.61
CA ASN A 893 -72.14 0.94 53.20
C ASN A 893 -72.81 0.11 52.10
N ARG A 894 -72.07 -0.57 51.23
CA ARG A 894 -72.63 -1.60 50.33
C ARG A 894 -73.08 -2.82 51.13
N LYS A 895 -72.37 -3.22 52.18
CA LYS A 895 -72.73 -4.33 53.07
C LYS A 895 -73.87 -3.93 54.02
N LYS A 896 -73.92 -2.68 54.52
CA LYS A 896 -75.09 -2.11 55.24
C LYS A 896 -76.28 -1.86 54.31
N ARG A 897 -76.10 -1.53 53.03
CA ARG A 897 -77.19 -1.48 52.02
C ARG A 897 -77.62 -2.87 51.54
N ALA A 898 -76.74 -3.88 51.60
CA ALA A 898 -77.09 -5.28 51.33
C ALA A 898 -77.78 -5.95 52.53
N ASP A 899 -77.37 -5.63 53.77
CA ASP A 899 -78.05 -6.09 55.00
C ASP A 899 -79.32 -5.28 55.33
N LYS A 900 -79.45 -4.01 54.88
CA LYS A 900 -80.76 -3.32 54.86
C LYS A 900 -81.68 -3.75 53.72
N LYS A 901 -81.19 -4.50 52.72
CA LYS A 901 -82.04 -5.17 51.72
C LYS A 901 -82.48 -6.57 52.15
N LYS A 902 -82.06 -7.06 53.33
CA LYS A 902 -82.50 -8.35 53.92
C LYS A 902 -83.42 -8.21 55.14
N ASN A 903 -83.61 -7.01 55.69
CA ASN A 903 -84.60 -6.71 56.73
C ASN A 903 -85.63 -5.67 56.25
N GLY A 904 -86.25 -5.98 55.10
CA GLY A 904 -87.39 -5.28 54.53
C GLY A 904 -88.37 -6.25 53.86
N THR A 905 -88.50 -7.46 54.43
CA THR A 905 -89.61 -8.37 54.14
C THR A 905 -90.45 -8.53 55.41
N LYS A 906 -91.39 -7.60 55.56
CA LYS A 906 -92.72 -7.77 56.16
C LYS A 906 -93.54 -6.64 55.53
N LEU A 907 -94.68 -6.89 54.92
CA LEU A 907 -95.66 -7.94 55.13
C LEU A 907 -95.77 -8.80 53.87
N ILE A 908 -95.68 -10.13 53.91
CA ILE A 908 -96.47 -11.11 54.67
C ILE A 908 -95.55 -12.15 55.32
#